data_AF-A0A517VZX9-F1
#
_entry.id   AF-A0A517VZX9-F1
#
_cell.length_a   1.000
_cell.length_b   1.000
_cell.length_c   1.000
_cell.angle_alpha   90.00
_cell.angle_beta   90.00
_cell.angle_gamma   90.00
#
_symmetry.space_group_name_H-M   'P 1'
#
loop_
_entity.id
_entity.type
_entity.pdbx_description
1 polymer ?
#
loop_
_entity_poly.entity_id
_entity_poly.type
_entity_poly.pdbx_seq_one_letter_code
_entity_poly.pdbx_strand_id
1 'polypeptide(L)'
;MANNLMQNQNAEAKTPVLGVCAPGGLHFAVIDWLNVILCDAIKRCPDDDGDIKGVALTKQTILSSFSISNQSHNNHSKVDKVLEKADKILECSFTNSDQSCEPLAAVIRAFSLEFFEFKFFVLALAPELDDRFQRSMGYLLDDMNQRVGTIALYCDLLGFDAENRVSISKSVLWQELVFENSLVSADEPLRIDPYFARWLLGDQKALAADTRICGMIRTYPWPGRKVLEQYWSKSVKKYVCESLLRKCWVVLTGDHFDAWRSLLEFGSSELCFEWIRIEPKRFDNVDAGDVEHCARLIGRMSRFTGIPVVVDIAMEEALGIDDRLVEFMITLSRTKCTAVVICREFTSLAGPLNSVKLCFFHAPPLSRSNCIGLVRCAAQMADAELTNEEAESIFGRYALTISKLEEAMRLAQSRPVAFKINQEYIQRFKSACQDVAVEGLSRLSERIEPCFHLDDVVLPEDRKSQLREIVNHVELTSKVLDEWRFRDQLPYGRGVTALLFGPSGTGKTMAAQGIANELGVQLLRVDLSRIVSKYIGDTEKNIDRIFSDAERSGSALLFDEAEALLGKRSEVKDAHDRYANIEVAYVLQRMEEYDGLAILTTNLRQNLDSAFLRRLRFIIDFPRPDAAAREQIWKLCLPSKAHALEAADFRQLSRKIDLTGGHIRQITIRAAFSAAAENRLIHLSHIADAAKAEFAKLGLPPVELNLDRRAA
;
A
#
# COMPACT_ATOMS: atom_id res chain seq x y z
N MET A 1 23.43 -22.46 45.78
CA MET A 1 24.26 -21.45 45.09
C MET A 1 23.37 -20.65 44.14
N ALA A 2 22.41 -19.93 44.73
CA ALA A 2 21.49 -19.03 44.07
C ALA A 2 21.73 -17.66 44.70
N ASN A 3 22.39 -16.75 43.98
CA ASN A 3 22.48 -15.30 44.24
C ASN A 3 23.59 -14.65 43.38
N ASN A 4 23.56 -14.76 42.04
CA ASN A 4 24.47 -13.95 41.21
C ASN A 4 24.10 -13.78 39.72
N LEU A 5 22.80 -13.71 39.39
CA LEU A 5 22.34 -13.46 38.01
C LEU A 5 21.19 -12.43 37.90
N MET A 6 21.14 -11.47 38.84
CA MET A 6 20.11 -10.41 38.90
C MET A 6 20.72 -8.99 38.95
N GLN A 7 21.86 -8.76 38.27
CA GLN A 7 22.43 -7.42 38.10
C GLN A 7 23.07 -7.30 36.71
N ASN A 8 22.25 -7.00 35.69
CA ASN A 8 22.64 -6.24 34.48
C ASN A 8 21.48 -6.15 33.47
N GLN A 9 20.30 -5.78 33.95
CA GLN A 9 19.20 -5.27 33.12
C GLN A 9 18.72 -3.98 33.78
N ASN A 10 19.33 -2.87 33.40
CA ASN A 10 18.84 -1.49 33.54
C ASN A 10 19.90 -0.57 32.91
N ALA A 11 20.13 -0.73 31.61
CA ALA A 11 20.62 0.36 30.78
C ALA A 11 19.37 0.95 30.11
N GLU A 12 18.62 1.76 30.87
CA GLU A 12 17.56 2.60 30.31
C GLU A 12 18.20 3.46 29.22
N ALA A 13 17.79 3.22 27.97
CA ALA A 13 17.98 4.19 26.91
C ALA A 13 17.24 5.45 27.35
N LYS A 14 17.99 6.47 27.77
CA LYS A 14 17.46 7.80 28.07
C LYS A 14 16.89 8.38 26.78
N THR A 15 15.60 8.13 26.54
CA THR A 15 14.75 9.09 25.86
C THR A 15 14.87 10.39 26.66
N PRO A 16 15.14 11.55 26.04
CA PRO A 16 15.16 12.80 26.78
C PRO A 16 13.72 13.10 27.18
N VAL A 17 13.35 12.66 28.39
CA VAL A 17 12.17 13.16 29.09
C VAL A 17 12.44 14.65 29.28
N LEU A 18 11.68 15.50 28.57
CA LEU A 18 11.67 16.95 28.77
C LEU A 18 11.23 17.21 30.22
N GLY A 19 12.22 17.32 31.10
CA GLY A 19 12.05 17.67 32.50
C GLY A 19 11.50 19.09 32.60
N VAL A 20 10.55 19.27 33.51
CA VAL A 20 10.00 20.54 33.99
C VAL A 20 11.08 21.63 33.99
N CYS A 21 10.80 22.72 33.25
CA CYS A 21 11.69 23.88 33.10
C CYS A 21 12.21 24.36 34.46
N ALA A 22 13.54 24.42 34.59
CA ALA A 22 14.15 25.12 35.71
C ALA A 22 13.82 26.63 35.64
N PRO A 23 13.54 27.31 36.76
CA PRO A 23 13.40 28.75 36.77
C PRO A 23 14.71 29.40 36.30
N GLY A 24 14.65 30.16 35.19
CA GLY A 24 15.82 30.81 34.57
C GLY A 24 16.22 30.31 33.16
N GLY A 25 15.42 29.44 32.52
CA GLY A 25 15.66 28.96 31.15
C GLY A 25 15.33 29.97 30.03
N LEU A 26 15.66 29.61 28.77
CA LEU A 26 15.50 30.45 27.58
C LEU A 26 14.04 30.93 27.39
N HIS A 27 13.07 30.05 27.69
CA HIS A 27 11.64 30.40 27.67
C HIS A 27 11.28 31.58 28.60
N PHE A 28 11.86 31.66 29.80
CA PHE A 28 11.60 32.78 30.73
C PHE A 28 12.20 34.08 30.21
N ALA A 29 13.43 34.04 29.69
CA ALA A 29 14.08 35.20 29.08
C ALA A 29 13.28 35.72 27.87
N VAL A 30 12.69 34.82 27.08
CA VAL A 30 11.79 35.14 25.96
C VAL A 30 10.55 35.90 26.44
N ILE A 31 9.84 35.37 27.45
CA ILE A 31 8.62 36.02 27.95
C ILE A 31 8.94 37.39 28.56
N ASP A 32 10.01 37.50 29.35
CA ASP A 32 10.43 38.77 29.95
C ASP A 32 10.76 39.81 28.86
N TRP A 33 11.53 39.40 27.85
CA TRP A 33 11.86 40.25 26.72
C TRP A 33 10.63 40.71 25.94
N LEU A 34 9.70 39.80 25.61
CA LEU A 34 8.44 40.12 24.92
C LEU A 34 7.59 41.12 25.72
N ASN A 35 7.52 40.96 27.03
CA ASN A 35 6.82 41.91 27.91
C ASN A 35 7.44 43.30 27.82
N VAL A 36 8.77 43.40 27.85
CA VAL A 36 9.50 44.67 27.84
C VAL A 36 9.38 45.37 26.49
N ILE A 37 9.62 44.68 25.38
CA ILE A 37 9.62 45.28 24.03
C ILE A 37 8.22 45.76 23.61
N LEU A 38 7.18 44.97 23.87
CA LEU A 38 5.80 45.36 23.52
C LEU A 38 5.30 46.48 24.42
N CYS A 39 5.64 46.47 25.72
CA CYS A 39 5.34 47.59 26.62
C CYS A 39 5.99 48.90 26.17
N ASP A 40 7.27 48.85 25.76
CA ASP A 40 7.98 50.02 25.28
C ASP A 40 7.35 50.57 23.99
N ALA A 41 7.02 49.70 23.04
CA ALA A 41 6.33 50.09 21.82
C ALA A 41 4.98 50.77 22.08
N ILE A 42 4.12 50.18 22.93
CA ILE A 42 2.82 50.75 23.29
C ILE A 42 2.99 52.10 24.00
N LYS A 43 4.02 52.27 24.83
CA LYS A 43 4.30 53.57 25.48
C LYS A 43 4.69 54.66 24.48
N ARG A 44 5.37 54.30 23.39
CA ARG A 44 5.78 55.20 22.30
C ARG A 44 4.63 55.60 21.38
N CYS A 45 3.54 54.83 21.33
CA CYS A 45 2.34 55.25 20.62
C CYS A 45 1.78 56.56 21.21
N PRO A 46 1.35 57.52 20.37
CA PRO A 46 0.72 58.75 20.85
C PRO A 46 -0.51 58.43 21.73
N ASP A 47 -0.78 59.26 22.73
CA ASP A 47 -2.01 59.14 23.51
C ASP A 47 -3.17 59.56 22.60
N ASP A 48 -4.07 58.62 22.32
CA ASP A 48 -5.21 58.85 21.44
C ASP A 48 -6.34 59.52 22.24
N ASP A 49 -6.70 60.76 21.89
CA ASP A 49 -7.76 61.57 22.53
C ASP A 49 -9.19 61.08 22.16
N GLY A 50 -9.33 59.90 21.56
CA GLY A 50 -10.55 59.43 20.92
C GLY A 50 -11.19 58.20 21.57
N ASP A 51 -12.12 58.43 22.51
CA ASP A 51 -13.15 57.45 22.88
C ASP A 51 -13.99 57.07 21.65
N ILE A 52 -13.64 55.99 20.96
CA ILE A 52 -14.54 55.37 19.98
C ILE A 52 -15.53 54.50 20.75
N LYS A 53 -16.77 55.00 20.88
CA LYS A 53 -17.90 54.25 21.43
C LYS A 53 -18.07 52.90 20.72
N GLY A 54 -17.61 51.83 21.36
CA GLY A 54 -17.95 50.45 20.96
C GLY A 54 -16.86 49.39 21.10
N VAL A 55 -15.59 49.75 21.32
CA VAL A 55 -14.50 48.76 21.50
C VAL A 55 -13.68 49.08 22.76
N ALA A 56 -13.47 48.06 23.61
CA ALA A 56 -13.27 48.20 25.06
C ALA A 56 -11.81 48.06 25.56
N LEU A 57 -10.81 48.60 24.87
CA LEU A 57 -9.40 48.53 25.32
C LEU A 57 -8.68 49.87 25.16
N THR A 58 -8.29 50.48 26.28
CA THR A 58 -7.45 51.70 26.29
C THR A 58 -5.97 51.35 26.39
N LYS A 59 -5.07 52.28 26.02
CA LYS A 59 -3.62 52.18 26.24
C LYS A 59 -3.28 51.78 27.69
N GLN A 60 -3.99 52.35 28.66
CA GLN A 60 -3.83 52.01 30.08
C GLN A 60 -4.28 50.59 30.40
N THR A 61 -5.38 50.12 29.80
CA THR A 61 -5.87 48.74 29.95
C THR A 61 -4.84 47.72 29.46
N ILE A 62 -4.20 47.96 28.31
CA ILE A 62 -3.19 47.06 27.76
C ILE A 62 -1.93 47.08 28.64
N LEU A 63 -1.43 48.26 29.00
CA LEU A 63 -0.26 48.40 29.88
C LEU A 63 -0.47 47.75 31.26
N SER A 64 -1.70 47.79 31.80
CA SER A 64 -2.03 47.13 33.08
C SER A 64 -1.95 45.60 33.04
N SER A 65 -2.02 45.00 31.85
CA SER A 65 -1.94 43.55 31.67
C SER A 65 -0.50 43.00 31.74
N PHE A 66 0.49 43.88 31.56
CA PHE A 66 1.89 43.53 31.70
C PHE A 66 2.31 43.66 33.16
N SER A 67 2.75 42.55 33.76
CA SER A 67 3.24 42.49 35.15
C SER A 67 4.64 43.10 35.29
N ILE A 68 4.94 44.19 34.57
CA ILE A 68 6.15 44.96 34.85
C ILE A 68 5.83 45.73 36.12
N SER A 69 6.41 45.26 37.23
CA SER A 69 6.36 45.91 38.54
C SER A 69 6.40 47.42 38.36
N ASN A 70 5.34 48.11 38.81
CA ASN A 70 5.15 49.56 38.84
C ASN A 70 6.36 50.29 39.43
N GLN A 71 7.43 50.43 38.64
CA GLN A 71 8.56 51.29 38.92
C GLN A 71 8.91 52.03 37.64
N SER A 72 8.21 53.15 37.49
CA SER A 72 8.77 54.47 37.18
C SER A 72 8.04 55.18 36.03
N HIS A 73 7.34 56.24 36.42
CA HIS A 73 6.84 57.28 35.55
C HIS A 73 7.98 57.99 34.80
N ASN A 74 7.71 58.30 33.54
CA ASN A 74 8.15 59.48 32.77
C ASN A 74 9.67 59.78 32.68
N ASN A 75 10.49 58.84 32.21
CA ASN A 75 11.80 59.20 31.66
C ASN A 75 12.23 58.23 30.54
N HIS A 76 12.31 58.72 29.29
CA HIS A 76 12.76 57.94 28.12
C HIS A 76 14.12 57.26 28.37
N SER A 77 15.06 57.91 29.06
CA SER A 77 16.40 57.37 29.34
C SER A 77 16.46 56.18 30.32
N LYS A 78 15.37 55.88 31.04
CA LYS A 78 15.27 54.70 31.91
C LYS A 78 14.65 53.49 31.19
N VAL A 79 13.80 53.72 30.19
CA VAL A 79 13.13 52.66 29.44
C VAL A 79 14.12 51.96 28.51
N ASP A 80 14.97 52.72 27.82
CA ASP A 80 16.03 52.18 26.97
C ASP A 80 16.98 51.25 27.76
N LYS A 81 17.28 51.61 29.02
CA LYS A 81 18.11 50.78 29.92
C LYS A 81 17.44 49.47 30.34
N VAL A 82 16.12 49.44 30.42
CA VAL A 82 15.37 48.21 30.76
C VAL A 82 15.34 47.28 29.56
N LEU A 83 15.09 47.82 28.36
CA LEU A 83 15.13 47.05 27.11
C LEU A 83 16.54 46.51 26.84
N GLU A 84 17.59 47.32 26.99
CA GLU A 84 18.99 46.88 26.88
C GLU A 84 19.33 45.74 27.86
N LYS A 85 18.79 45.81 29.09
CA LYS A 85 19.00 44.75 30.09
C LYS A 85 18.29 43.46 29.69
N ALA A 86 17.04 43.54 29.22
CA ALA A 86 16.28 42.39 28.74
C ALA A 86 16.94 41.75 27.50
N ASP A 87 17.39 42.56 26.54
CA ASP A 87 18.13 42.11 25.35
C ASP A 87 19.40 41.35 25.75
N LYS A 88 20.19 41.87 26.71
CA LYS A 88 21.38 41.17 27.23
C LYS A 88 21.05 39.84 27.91
N ILE A 89 19.97 39.78 28.69
CA ILE A 89 19.54 38.53 29.35
C ILE A 89 19.14 37.49 28.29
N LEU A 90 18.40 37.92 27.26
CA LEU A 90 18.00 37.07 26.15
C LEU A 90 19.22 36.59 25.35
N GLU A 91 20.17 37.47 25.06
CA GLU A 91 21.41 37.14 24.33
C GLU A 91 22.27 36.14 25.10
N CYS A 92 22.44 36.34 26.41
CA CYS A 92 23.12 35.36 27.27
C CYS A 92 22.41 34.01 27.28
N SER A 93 21.08 34.00 27.34
CA SER A 93 20.29 32.76 27.32
C SER A 93 20.34 32.06 25.96
N PHE A 94 20.33 32.83 24.87
CA PHE A 94 20.49 32.36 23.50
C PHE A 94 21.86 31.71 23.28
N THR A 95 22.93 32.35 23.74
CA THR A 95 24.31 31.84 23.59
C THR A 95 24.53 30.55 24.40
N ASN A 96 23.87 30.43 25.55
CA ASN A 96 23.93 29.23 26.39
C ASN A 96 22.92 28.14 25.97
N SER A 97 22.11 28.37 24.92
CA SER A 97 21.04 27.46 24.52
C SER A 97 21.55 26.13 23.91
N ASP A 98 22.80 26.09 23.43
CA ASP A 98 23.39 24.91 22.79
C ASP A 98 23.41 23.66 23.69
N GLN A 99 23.44 23.83 25.01
CA GLN A 99 23.40 22.74 25.99
C GLN A 99 21.99 22.46 26.53
N SER A 100 20.99 23.25 26.15
CA SER A 100 19.62 23.13 26.63
C SER A 100 18.82 22.10 25.81
N CYS A 101 17.95 21.36 26.50
CA CYS A 101 16.95 20.49 25.89
C CYS A 101 15.63 21.22 25.59
N GLU A 102 15.52 22.52 25.86
CA GLU A 102 14.30 23.29 25.59
C GLU A 102 13.93 23.28 24.08
N PRO A 103 12.63 23.20 23.72
CA PRO A 103 12.20 23.21 22.31
C PRO A 103 12.68 24.45 21.54
N LEU A 104 12.69 25.62 22.16
CA LEU A 104 13.21 26.86 21.57
C LEU A 104 14.71 26.77 21.25
N ALA A 105 15.50 26.08 22.08
CA ALA A 105 16.91 25.83 21.80
C ALA A 105 17.10 24.86 20.62
N ALA A 106 16.20 23.89 20.46
CA ALA A 106 16.21 22.99 19.29
C ALA A 106 15.95 23.76 17.98
N VAL A 107 15.06 24.77 18.00
CA VAL A 107 14.81 25.66 16.85
C VAL A 107 16.08 26.40 16.44
N ILE A 108 16.77 27.02 17.39
CA ILE A 108 18.02 27.76 17.14
C ILE A 108 19.06 26.85 16.45
N ARG A 109 19.29 25.65 16.99
CA ARG A 109 20.26 24.70 16.43
C ARG A 109 19.86 24.16 15.06
N ALA A 110 18.60 23.78 14.88
CA ALA A 110 18.10 23.17 13.65
C ALA A 110 18.16 24.14 12.47
N PHE A 111 17.92 25.42 12.74
CA PHE A 111 17.90 26.47 11.73
C PHE A 111 19.19 27.28 11.65
N SER A 112 20.10 27.09 12.61
CA SER A 112 21.31 27.90 12.76
C SER A 112 20.95 29.39 12.79
N LEU A 113 19.89 29.72 13.56
CA LEU A 113 19.37 31.08 13.65
C LEU A 113 20.45 32.01 14.19
N GLU A 114 20.59 33.17 13.58
CA GLU A 114 21.29 34.29 14.21
C GLU A 114 20.39 34.92 15.28
N PHE A 115 21.02 35.64 16.23
CA PHE A 115 20.29 36.18 17.39
C PHE A 115 19.11 37.10 16.99
N PHE A 116 19.27 37.88 15.93
CA PHE A 116 18.23 38.77 15.45
C PHE A 116 17.05 38.01 14.81
N GLU A 117 17.34 36.91 14.11
CA GLU A 117 16.32 36.04 13.51
C GLU A 117 15.52 35.33 14.60
N PHE A 118 16.19 34.96 15.68
CA PHE A 118 15.55 34.43 16.87
C PHE A 118 14.60 35.44 17.54
N LYS A 119 15.02 36.71 17.71
CA LYS A 119 14.14 37.75 18.28
C LYS A 119 12.86 37.93 17.47
N PHE A 120 12.97 37.92 16.16
CA PHE A 120 11.83 38.03 15.27
C PHE A 120 10.94 36.78 15.31
N PHE A 121 11.53 35.58 15.29
CA PHE A 121 10.78 34.32 15.46
C PHE A 121 9.95 34.33 16.76
N VAL A 122 10.54 34.81 17.85
CA VAL A 122 9.86 34.91 19.15
C VAL A 122 8.72 35.95 19.12
N LEU A 123 8.86 37.07 18.40
CA LEU A 123 7.76 38.01 18.17
C LEU A 123 6.60 37.36 17.40
N ALA A 124 6.90 36.55 16.38
CA ALA A 124 5.89 35.80 15.63
C ALA A 124 5.21 34.71 16.47
N LEU A 125 5.93 34.14 17.45
CA LEU A 125 5.39 33.16 18.40
C LEU A 125 4.56 33.80 19.51
N ALA A 126 4.78 35.09 19.81
CA ALA A 126 4.15 35.77 20.94
C ALA A 126 2.62 35.62 21.01
N PRO A 127 1.85 35.77 19.90
CA PRO A 127 0.39 35.55 19.92
C PRO A 127 -0.06 34.18 20.46
N GLU A 128 0.76 33.13 20.29
CA GLU A 128 0.47 31.77 20.73
C GLU A 128 0.92 31.51 22.18
N LEU A 129 1.75 32.38 22.76
CA LEU A 129 2.22 32.27 24.15
C LEU A 129 1.19 32.79 25.16
N ASP A 130 0.53 33.91 24.85
CA ASP A 130 -0.38 34.59 25.77
C ASP A 130 -1.33 35.56 25.03
N ASP A 131 -2.62 35.57 25.38
CA ASP A 131 -3.64 36.46 24.82
C ASP A 131 -3.33 37.96 25.00
N ARG A 132 -2.45 38.32 25.95
CA ARG A 132 -1.97 39.70 26.14
C ARG A 132 -1.12 40.16 24.96
N PHE A 133 -0.34 39.27 24.36
CA PHE A 133 0.46 39.60 23.19
C PHE A 133 -0.42 39.78 21.95
N GLN A 134 -1.47 38.96 21.78
CA GLN A 134 -2.47 39.16 20.71
C GLN A 134 -3.10 40.55 20.75
N ARG A 135 -3.54 40.99 21.93
CA ARG A 135 -4.12 42.33 22.15
C ARG A 135 -3.12 43.44 21.88
N SER A 136 -1.86 43.23 22.24
CA SER A 136 -0.77 44.18 21.96
C SER A 136 -0.54 44.34 20.46
N MET A 137 -0.56 43.25 19.69
CA MET A 137 -0.39 43.30 18.23
C MET A 137 -1.54 44.09 17.57
N GLY A 138 -2.79 43.80 17.92
CA GLY A 138 -3.94 44.51 17.35
C GLY A 138 -3.94 46.00 17.67
N TYR A 139 -3.53 46.38 18.89
CA TYR A 139 -3.37 47.79 19.26
C TYR A 139 -2.24 48.49 18.49
N LEU A 140 -1.07 47.85 18.36
CA LEU A 140 0.08 48.43 17.64
C LEU A 140 -0.17 48.59 16.14
N LEU A 141 -1.06 47.78 15.57
CA LEU A 141 -1.47 47.85 14.16
C LEU A 141 -2.70 48.74 13.93
N ASP A 142 -3.30 49.28 14.99
CA ASP A 142 -4.58 50.01 14.94
C ASP A 142 -5.73 49.16 14.32
N ASP A 143 -5.67 47.83 14.50
CA ASP A 143 -6.71 46.88 14.11
C ASP A 143 -6.92 45.84 15.20
N MET A 144 -7.96 46.02 16.00
CA MET A 144 -8.30 45.11 17.10
C MET A 144 -8.79 43.73 16.64
N ASN A 145 -9.14 43.54 15.36
CA ASN A 145 -9.46 42.23 14.82
C ASN A 145 -8.18 41.44 14.48
N GLN A 146 -7.07 42.14 14.28
CA GLN A 146 -5.78 41.53 13.99
C GLN A 146 -5.10 41.07 15.27
N ARG A 147 -4.86 39.75 15.38
CA ARG A 147 -4.27 39.12 16.58
C ARG A 147 -2.79 38.76 16.44
N VAL A 148 -2.21 38.97 15.27
CA VAL A 148 -0.83 38.63 14.93
C VAL A 148 -0.15 39.84 14.29
N GLY A 149 1.15 40.00 14.53
CA GLY A 149 1.91 41.09 13.93
C GLY A 149 2.28 40.86 12.46
N THR A 150 2.84 41.89 11.84
CA THR A 150 3.31 41.88 10.44
C THR A 150 4.82 42.00 10.38
N ILE A 151 5.43 41.74 9.23
CA ILE A 151 6.87 41.96 9.04
C ILE A 151 7.24 43.42 9.32
N ALA A 152 6.43 44.36 8.83
CA ALA A 152 6.63 45.78 9.04
C ALA A 152 6.70 46.12 10.54
N LEU A 153 5.69 45.66 11.30
CA LEU A 153 5.64 45.88 12.74
C LEU A 153 6.85 45.28 13.46
N TYR A 154 7.19 44.02 13.17
CA TYR A 154 8.32 43.37 13.85
C TYR A 154 9.66 44.04 13.50
N CYS A 155 9.82 44.53 12.27
CA CYS A 155 10.98 45.31 11.90
C CYS A 155 11.03 46.67 12.62
N ASP A 156 9.89 47.35 12.77
CA ASP A 156 9.81 48.60 13.54
C ASP A 156 10.16 48.39 15.01
N LEU A 157 9.65 47.31 15.63
CA LEU A 157 9.95 46.93 17.02
C LEU A 157 11.45 46.65 17.24
N LEU A 158 12.09 45.99 16.27
CA LEU A 158 13.51 45.64 16.34
C LEU A 158 14.44 46.77 15.88
N GLY A 159 13.90 47.88 15.37
CA GLY A 159 14.67 49.02 14.89
C GLY A 159 15.38 48.78 13.55
N PHE A 160 14.85 47.91 12.69
CA PHE A 160 15.40 47.64 11.37
C PHE A 160 15.05 48.75 10.36
N ASP A 161 16.07 49.19 9.61
CA ASP A 161 15.92 50.09 8.48
C ASP A 161 15.25 49.40 7.27
N ALA A 162 14.91 50.20 6.26
CA ALA A 162 14.19 49.73 5.07
C ALA A 162 15.00 48.71 4.23
N GLU A 163 16.33 48.78 4.24
CA GLU A 163 17.19 47.82 3.52
C GLU A 163 17.18 46.45 4.22
N ASN A 164 17.25 46.44 5.56
CA ASN A 164 17.14 45.22 6.36
C ASN A 164 15.77 44.55 6.20
N ARG A 165 14.68 45.31 6.04
CA ARG A 165 13.33 44.73 5.78
C ARG A 165 13.27 43.88 4.52
N VAL A 166 13.91 44.33 3.43
CA VAL A 166 13.94 43.61 2.15
C VAL A 166 14.88 42.40 2.20
N SER A 167 15.98 42.52 2.94
CA SER A 167 16.90 41.39 3.18
C SER A 167 16.21 40.30 4.00
N ILE A 168 15.47 40.70 5.03
CA ILE A 168 14.64 39.84 5.86
C ILE A 168 13.61 39.16 4.97
N SER A 169 12.72 39.84 4.24
CA SER A 169 11.70 39.15 3.42
C SER A 169 12.23 38.14 2.37
N LYS A 170 13.53 38.20 2.04
CA LYS A 170 14.20 37.28 1.10
C LYS A 170 15.02 36.17 1.76
N SER A 171 15.22 36.19 3.08
CA SER A 171 15.98 35.13 3.76
C SER A 171 15.22 33.80 3.73
N VAL A 172 15.96 32.71 3.54
CA VAL A 172 15.43 31.33 3.47
C VAL A 172 14.70 30.95 4.77
N LEU A 173 15.02 31.62 5.87
CA LEU A 173 14.35 31.42 7.15
C LEU A 173 12.87 31.79 7.13
N TRP A 174 12.48 32.78 6.34
CA TRP A 174 11.09 33.26 6.30
C TRP A 174 10.20 32.33 5.49
N GLN A 175 10.69 31.83 4.36
CA GLN A 175 10.00 30.78 3.59
C GLN A 175 9.77 29.52 4.43
N GLU A 176 10.64 29.28 5.43
CA GLU A 176 10.58 28.13 6.35
C GLU A 176 9.89 28.43 7.69
N LEU A 177 9.60 29.69 8.03
CA LEU A 177 8.95 30.10 9.29
C LEU A 177 7.58 30.76 9.09
N VAL A 178 7.17 31.04 7.85
CA VAL A 178 5.80 31.47 7.51
C VAL A 178 4.94 30.22 7.31
N PHE A 179 3.76 30.17 7.93
CA PHE A 179 2.94 28.97 8.01
C PHE A 179 1.63 29.01 7.21
N GLU A 180 1.21 30.13 6.64
CA GLU A 180 -0.01 30.16 5.80
C GLU A 180 0.28 30.53 4.33
N ASN A 181 1.11 31.54 4.03
CA ASN A 181 1.31 32.03 2.65
C ASN A 181 2.77 31.94 2.13
N SER A 182 2.90 31.70 0.83
CA SER A 182 4.19 31.51 0.11
C SER A 182 4.80 32.83 -0.41
N LEU A 183 4.01 33.90 -0.49
CA LEU A 183 4.45 35.27 -0.73
C LEU A 183 4.17 36.05 0.55
N VAL A 184 5.16 36.83 1.02
CA VAL A 184 5.00 37.63 2.24
C VAL A 184 5.17 39.10 1.88
N SER A 185 4.06 39.85 1.90
CA SER A 185 4.13 41.30 1.89
C SER A 185 4.53 41.83 3.28
N ALA A 186 5.06 43.05 3.35
CA ALA A 186 5.45 43.66 4.61
C ALA A 186 4.28 43.79 5.61
N ASP A 187 3.07 44.00 5.09
CA ASP A 187 1.84 44.22 5.86
C ASP A 187 1.01 42.93 6.03
N GLU A 188 1.50 41.80 5.55
CA GLU A 188 0.78 40.55 5.63
C GLU A 188 0.86 39.98 7.06
N PRO A 189 -0.25 39.47 7.63
CA PRO A 189 -0.25 38.87 8.95
C PRO A 189 0.71 37.68 9.01
N LEU A 190 1.67 37.73 9.93
CA LEU A 190 2.63 36.65 10.12
C LEU A 190 2.18 35.72 11.24
N ARG A 191 1.79 34.51 10.87
CA ARG A 191 1.28 33.49 11.79
C ARG A 191 2.16 32.25 11.85
N ILE A 192 2.35 31.73 13.06
CA ILE A 192 2.92 30.41 13.30
C ILE A 192 1.82 29.35 13.28
N ASP A 193 2.07 28.19 12.68
CA ASP A 193 1.09 27.10 12.66
C ASP A 193 0.71 26.71 14.10
N PRO A 194 -0.59 26.68 14.46
CA PRO A 194 -1.02 26.47 15.84
C PRO A 194 -0.58 25.12 16.42
N TYR A 195 -0.54 24.05 15.63
CA TYR A 195 -0.10 22.74 16.10
C TYR A 195 1.41 22.73 16.33
N PHE A 196 2.15 23.41 15.47
CA PHE A 196 3.58 23.61 15.64
C PHE A 196 3.90 24.49 16.86
N ALA A 197 3.17 25.58 17.08
CA ALA A 197 3.33 26.44 18.26
C ALA A 197 3.06 25.65 19.55
N ARG A 198 1.96 24.88 19.61
CA ARG A 198 1.67 23.99 20.74
C ARG A 198 2.78 22.98 21.00
N TRP A 199 3.37 22.43 19.95
CA TRP A 199 4.49 21.51 20.06
C TRP A 199 5.73 22.18 20.66
N LEU A 200 6.08 23.39 20.21
CA LEU A 200 7.17 24.20 20.80
C LEU A 200 6.95 24.52 22.28
N LEU A 201 5.69 24.61 22.70
CA LEU A 201 5.30 24.85 24.09
C LEU A 201 5.19 23.58 24.94
N GLY A 202 5.62 22.43 24.39
CA GLY A 202 5.78 21.18 25.13
C GLY A 202 4.70 20.13 24.87
N ASP A 203 3.70 20.41 24.02
CA ASP A 203 2.72 19.41 23.60
C ASP A 203 3.30 18.53 22.48
N GLN A 204 4.06 17.50 22.85
CA GLN A 204 4.70 16.58 21.91
C GLN A 204 3.71 15.88 20.95
N LYS A 205 2.42 15.84 21.29
CA LYS A 205 1.39 15.19 20.47
C LYS A 205 0.64 16.16 19.55
N ALA A 206 0.87 17.47 19.66
CA ALA A 206 0.12 18.48 18.91
C ALA A 206 0.17 18.26 17.40
N LEU A 207 1.34 17.99 16.83
CA LEU A 207 1.50 17.74 15.39
C LEU A 207 0.81 16.45 14.93
N ALA A 208 0.78 15.43 15.79
CA ALA A 208 0.03 14.20 15.57
C ALA A 208 -1.46 14.33 15.91
N ALA A 209 -1.95 15.52 16.26
CA ALA A 209 -3.37 15.81 16.43
C ALA A 209 -3.97 16.53 15.21
N ASP A 210 -3.13 17.08 14.31
CA ASP A 210 -3.60 17.64 13.04
C ASP A 210 -4.13 16.51 12.16
N THR A 211 -5.44 16.54 11.87
CA THR A 211 -6.13 15.51 11.09
C THR A 211 -5.58 15.40 9.66
N ARG A 212 -5.06 16.49 9.09
CA ARG A 212 -4.46 16.50 7.75
C ARG A 212 -3.16 15.70 7.72
N ILE A 213 -2.32 15.90 8.73
CA ILE A 213 -1.06 15.17 8.92
C ILE A 213 -1.30 13.72 9.34
N CYS A 214 -2.26 13.47 10.24
CA CYS A 214 -2.65 12.11 10.65
C CYS A 214 -3.11 11.26 9.48
N GLY A 215 -3.76 11.89 8.50
CA GLY A 215 -4.11 11.27 7.23
C GLY A 215 -2.88 10.70 6.55
N MET A 216 -1.76 11.44 6.49
CA MET A 216 -0.56 11.04 5.73
C MET A 216 0.42 10.14 6.48
N ILE A 217 0.45 10.23 7.81
CA ILE A 217 1.44 9.54 8.63
C ILE A 217 0.96 8.14 9.04
N ARG A 218 1.84 7.15 8.88
CA ARG A 218 1.69 5.83 9.50
C ARG A 218 2.25 5.86 10.93
N THR A 219 1.37 5.66 11.90
CA THR A 219 1.68 5.73 13.35
C THR A 219 2.27 4.45 13.94
N TYR A 220 2.29 3.35 13.18
CA TYR A 220 2.77 2.04 13.62
C TYR A 220 3.95 1.59 12.75
N PRO A 221 4.90 0.82 13.29
CA PRO A 221 6.06 0.37 12.53
C PRO A 221 5.65 -0.51 11.34
N TRP A 222 6.50 -0.53 10.31
CA TRP A 222 6.35 -1.51 9.24
C TRP A 222 6.61 -2.93 9.76
N PRO A 223 5.90 -3.91 9.21
CA PRO A 223 6.16 -5.31 9.50
C PRO A 223 7.49 -5.77 8.88
N GLY A 224 8.03 -6.88 9.39
CA GLY A 224 9.22 -7.57 8.90
C GLY A 224 10.42 -7.49 9.82
N ARG A 225 10.45 -6.54 10.79
CA ARG A 225 11.62 -6.25 11.63
C ARG A 225 12.23 -7.51 12.27
N LYS A 226 11.40 -8.36 12.87
CA LYS A 226 11.84 -9.56 13.58
C LYS A 226 12.28 -10.68 12.64
N VAL A 227 11.63 -10.79 11.48
CA VAL A 227 11.86 -11.87 10.51
C VAL A 227 13.16 -11.65 9.71
N LEU A 228 13.54 -10.38 9.47
CA LEU A 228 14.69 -9.99 8.65
C LEU A 228 15.94 -9.57 9.43
N GLU A 229 15.93 -9.67 10.76
CA GLU A 229 17.04 -9.21 11.60
C GLU A 229 18.39 -9.82 11.21
N GLN A 230 18.38 -11.11 10.83
CA GLN A 230 19.54 -11.90 10.44
C GLN A 230 19.96 -11.73 8.98
N TYR A 231 19.10 -11.15 8.14
CA TYR A 231 19.31 -11.05 6.69
C TYR A 231 20.31 -9.95 6.31
N TRP A 232 20.23 -8.81 6.99
CA TRP A 232 21.05 -7.66 6.65
C TRP A 232 22.43 -7.75 7.29
N SER A 233 23.48 -7.68 6.48
CA SER A 233 24.86 -7.61 6.97
C SER A 233 25.05 -6.36 7.85
N LYS A 234 25.90 -6.47 8.88
CA LYS A 234 26.24 -5.33 9.76
C LYS A 234 26.76 -4.12 8.96
N SER A 235 27.41 -4.37 7.83
CA SER A 235 27.97 -3.33 6.94
C SER A 235 26.89 -2.52 6.22
N VAL A 236 25.85 -3.17 5.68
CA VAL A 236 24.74 -2.47 5.00
C VAL A 236 23.95 -1.63 6.02
N LYS A 237 23.68 -2.21 7.20
CA LYS A 237 23.04 -1.51 8.32
C LYS A 237 23.80 -0.23 8.67
N LYS A 238 25.12 -0.33 8.91
CA LYS A 238 25.98 0.80 9.26
C LYS A 238 26.03 1.87 8.16
N TYR A 239 26.10 1.47 6.90
CA TYR A 239 26.29 2.40 5.79
C TYR A 239 25.02 3.22 5.46
N VAL A 240 23.83 2.62 5.54
CA VAL A 240 22.57 3.38 5.41
C VAL A 240 22.44 4.40 6.54
N CYS A 241 22.78 3.98 7.77
CA CYS A 241 22.77 4.85 8.95
C CYS A 241 23.79 6.01 8.85
N GLU A 242 25.02 5.73 8.42
CA GLU A 242 26.05 6.76 8.21
C GLU A 242 25.70 7.74 7.09
N SER A 243 24.94 7.29 6.08
CA SER A 243 24.48 8.16 4.99
C SER A 243 23.48 9.20 5.51
N LEU A 244 22.54 8.78 6.37
CA LEU A 244 21.57 9.70 6.99
C LEU A 244 22.24 10.77 7.86
N LEU A 245 23.32 10.43 8.56
CA LEU A 245 24.11 11.39 9.34
C LEU A 245 24.81 12.46 8.47
N ARG A 246 24.97 12.23 7.16
CA ARG A 246 25.60 13.17 6.21
C ARG A 246 24.62 14.15 5.57
N LYS A 247 23.38 14.25 6.07
CA LYS A 247 22.32 15.14 5.55
C LYS A 247 22.02 14.94 4.05
N CYS A 248 22.16 13.73 3.52
CA CYS A 248 21.70 13.39 2.17
C CYS A 248 20.35 12.67 2.22
N TRP A 249 19.58 12.78 1.14
CA TRP A 249 18.42 11.93 0.96
C TRP A 249 18.87 10.56 0.47
N VAL A 250 18.32 9.52 1.08
CA VAL A 250 18.64 8.14 0.76
C VAL A 250 17.53 7.58 -0.12
N VAL A 251 17.87 7.10 -1.30
CA VAL A 251 16.91 6.48 -2.24
C VAL A 251 17.15 4.98 -2.25
N LEU A 252 16.15 4.22 -1.84
CA LEU A 252 16.14 2.76 -1.77
C LEU A 252 15.33 2.22 -2.95
N THR A 253 16.00 1.70 -3.97
CA THR A 253 15.38 1.21 -5.22
C THR A 253 15.29 -0.32 -5.27
N GLY A 254 14.41 -0.83 -6.14
CA GLY A 254 14.23 -2.26 -6.43
C GLY A 254 12.95 -2.89 -5.86
N ASP A 255 12.61 -4.10 -6.29
CA ASP A 255 11.27 -4.69 -6.12
C ASP A 255 10.93 -5.23 -4.71
N HIS A 256 11.89 -5.23 -3.78
CA HIS A 256 11.72 -5.80 -2.44
C HIS A 256 11.52 -4.73 -1.35
N PHE A 257 10.50 -3.89 -1.49
CA PHE A 257 10.23 -2.77 -0.57
C PHE A 257 10.05 -3.21 0.88
N ASP A 258 9.46 -4.39 1.13
CA ASP A 258 9.31 -4.90 2.49
C ASP A 258 10.65 -5.15 3.18
N ALA A 259 11.68 -5.52 2.42
CA ALA A 259 13.02 -5.68 2.96
C ALA A 259 13.59 -4.32 3.38
N TRP A 260 13.39 -3.28 2.57
CA TRP A 260 13.79 -1.90 2.88
C TRP A 260 13.06 -1.34 4.09
N ARG A 261 11.72 -1.47 4.13
CA ARG A 261 10.88 -1.08 5.28
C ARG A 261 11.41 -1.70 6.57
N SER A 262 11.66 -3.01 6.55
CA SER A 262 12.20 -3.72 7.71
C SER A 262 13.60 -3.25 8.10
N LEU A 263 14.48 -2.92 7.15
CA LEU A 263 15.82 -2.41 7.45
C LEU A 263 15.75 -1.08 8.19
N LEU A 264 14.86 -0.18 7.76
CA LEU A 264 14.64 1.10 8.42
C LEU A 264 14.11 0.89 9.84
N GLU A 265 13.13 0.00 10.04
CA GLU A 265 12.62 -0.31 11.38
C GLU A 265 13.67 -0.91 12.31
N PHE A 266 14.63 -1.67 11.78
CA PHE A 266 15.78 -2.12 12.54
C PHE A 266 16.70 -0.94 12.92
N GLY A 267 17.00 -0.06 11.96
CA GLY A 267 17.82 1.14 12.16
C GLY A 267 17.31 2.05 13.27
N SER A 268 15.97 2.16 13.43
CA SER A 268 15.35 2.93 14.52
C SER A 268 15.86 2.51 15.90
N SER A 269 16.01 1.20 16.14
CA SER A 269 16.44 0.69 17.44
C SER A 269 17.94 0.84 17.74
N GLU A 270 18.79 0.78 16.72
CA GLU A 270 20.24 0.97 16.89
C GLU A 270 20.59 2.46 17.02
N LEU A 271 19.91 3.32 16.27
CA LEU A 271 20.17 4.75 16.23
C LEU A 271 19.38 5.55 17.28
N CYS A 272 18.42 4.93 17.97
CA CYS A 272 17.54 5.57 18.96
C CYS A 272 16.69 6.74 18.42
N PHE A 273 16.40 6.75 17.10
CA PHE A 273 15.47 7.72 16.50
C PHE A 273 14.23 6.98 15.98
N GLU A 274 13.04 7.60 16.11
CA GLU A 274 11.83 7.13 15.43
C GLU A 274 11.86 7.53 13.94
N TRP A 275 10.84 7.13 13.16
CA TRP A 275 10.69 7.55 11.75
C TRP A 275 9.36 8.26 11.57
N ILE A 276 9.36 9.34 10.79
CA ILE A 276 8.12 9.93 10.27
C ILE A 276 7.76 9.20 8.99
N ARG A 277 6.79 8.29 9.06
CA ARG A 277 6.45 7.38 7.97
C ARG A 277 5.31 7.96 7.14
N ILE A 278 5.56 8.26 5.88
CA ILE A 278 4.57 8.80 4.95
C ILE A 278 4.09 7.70 4.02
N GLU A 279 2.77 7.48 4.00
CA GLU A 279 2.09 6.58 3.07
C GLU A 279 1.27 7.41 2.06
N PRO A 280 1.79 7.61 0.84
CA PRO A 280 1.13 8.39 -0.20
C PRO A 280 -0.31 7.97 -0.53
N LYS A 281 -0.63 6.66 -0.39
CA LYS A 281 -2.00 6.12 -0.57
C LYS A 281 -3.06 6.79 0.30
N ARG A 282 -2.64 7.51 1.34
CA ARG A 282 -3.54 8.20 2.26
C ARG A 282 -3.78 9.66 1.88
N PHE A 283 -3.22 10.13 0.76
CA PHE A 283 -3.41 11.48 0.24
C PHE A 283 -4.82 11.69 -0.33
N ASP A 284 -5.56 10.62 -0.59
CA ASP A 284 -6.95 10.68 -1.10
C ASP A 284 -7.89 11.51 -0.22
N ASN A 285 -7.60 11.60 1.08
CA ASN A 285 -8.41 12.36 2.03
C ASN A 285 -7.88 13.79 2.29
N VAL A 286 -6.90 14.25 1.52
CA VAL A 286 -6.27 15.57 1.70
C VAL A 286 -6.40 16.41 0.43
N ASP A 287 -6.88 17.62 0.60
CA ASP A 287 -7.01 18.61 -0.47
C ASP A 287 -5.63 19.01 -1.01
N ALA A 288 -5.52 19.29 -2.31
CA ALA A 288 -4.24 19.61 -2.94
C ALA A 288 -3.48 20.77 -2.27
N GLY A 289 -4.20 21.83 -1.86
CA GLY A 289 -3.59 22.96 -1.14
C GLY A 289 -3.07 22.60 0.26
N ASP A 290 -3.67 21.60 0.92
CA ASP A 290 -3.21 21.11 2.21
C ASP A 290 -1.98 20.20 2.09
N VAL A 291 -1.75 19.58 0.93
CA VAL A 291 -0.58 18.70 0.70
C VAL A 291 0.72 19.48 0.81
N GLU A 292 0.79 20.65 0.18
CA GLU A 292 1.94 21.54 0.27
C GLU A 292 2.20 21.96 1.73
N HIS A 293 1.14 22.38 2.44
CA HIS A 293 1.22 22.78 3.84
C HIS A 293 1.72 21.64 4.74
N CYS A 294 1.17 20.43 4.57
CA CYS A 294 1.58 19.25 5.33
C CYS A 294 3.05 18.89 5.04
N ALA A 295 3.49 18.95 3.79
CA ALA A 295 4.88 18.69 3.42
C ALA A 295 5.84 19.65 4.12
N ARG A 296 5.51 20.95 4.15
CA ARG A 296 6.29 21.96 4.88
C ARG A 296 6.36 21.63 6.37
N LEU A 297 5.22 21.36 7.02
CA LEU A 297 5.16 21.04 8.45
C LEU A 297 5.97 19.79 8.80
N ILE A 298 5.85 18.72 8.01
CA ILE A 298 6.56 17.45 8.20
C ILE A 298 8.08 17.64 8.03
N GLY A 299 8.51 18.33 6.98
CA GLY A 299 9.93 18.60 6.73
C GLY A 299 10.57 19.43 7.84
N ARG A 300 9.85 20.46 8.31
CA ARG A 300 10.26 21.28 9.45
C ARG A 300 10.39 20.46 10.72
N MET A 301 9.37 19.66 11.06
CA MET A 301 9.38 18.76 12.23
C MET A 301 10.58 17.82 12.19
N SER A 302 10.86 17.21 11.04
CA SER A 302 12.02 16.34 10.84
C SER A 302 13.34 17.08 11.15
N ARG A 303 13.47 18.32 10.67
CA ARG A 303 14.66 19.14 10.90
C ARG A 303 14.82 19.56 12.37
N PHE A 304 13.73 19.89 13.06
CA PHE A 304 13.74 20.28 14.49
C PHE A 304 14.10 19.12 15.42
N THR A 305 13.50 17.97 15.17
CA THR A 305 13.64 16.79 16.02
C THR A 305 14.85 15.94 15.66
N GLY A 306 15.39 16.13 14.45
CA GLY A 306 16.40 15.25 13.85
C GLY A 306 15.83 13.90 13.42
N ILE A 307 14.51 13.70 13.49
CA ILE A 307 13.82 12.46 13.11
C ILE A 307 13.69 12.43 11.59
N PRO A 308 14.26 11.44 10.87
CA PRO A 308 14.17 11.41 9.42
C PRO A 308 12.76 11.06 8.92
N VAL A 309 12.41 11.61 7.76
CA VAL A 309 11.17 11.28 7.04
C VAL A 309 11.41 10.07 6.15
N VAL A 310 10.47 9.13 6.12
CA VAL A 310 10.49 8.01 5.18
C VAL A 310 9.25 8.08 4.31
N VAL A 311 9.44 8.22 3.01
CA VAL A 311 8.36 8.28 2.01
C VAL A 311 8.38 7.00 1.18
N ASP A 312 7.29 6.23 1.26
CA ASP A 312 7.17 4.94 0.61
C ASP A 312 6.27 5.02 -0.63
N ILE A 313 6.88 5.23 -1.79
CA ILE A 313 6.18 5.42 -3.07
C ILE A 313 6.13 4.14 -3.92
N ALA A 314 6.67 3.04 -3.41
CA ALA A 314 6.87 1.80 -4.15
C ALA A 314 5.62 1.19 -4.80
N MET A 315 4.45 1.42 -4.20
CA MET A 315 3.19 0.93 -4.74
C MET A 315 2.50 1.93 -5.68
N GLU A 316 2.79 3.23 -5.55
CA GLU A 316 2.21 4.27 -6.41
C GLU A 316 2.93 4.41 -7.73
N GLU A 317 4.23 4.14 -7.76
CA GLU A 317 5.00 4.17 -9.00
C GLU A 317 4.47 3.17 -10.04
N ALA A 318 3.93 2.04 -9.58
CA ALA A 318 3.26 1.06 -10.44
C ALA A 318 1.87 1.51 -10.93
N LEU A 319 1.26 2.51 -10.29
CA LEU A 319 -0.07 3.03 -10.59
C LEU A 319 -0.03 4.40 -11.30
N GLY A 320 1.16 4.98 -11.46
CA GLY A 320 1.38 6.37 -11.88
C GLY A 320 1.50 7.30 -10.67
N ILE A 321 2.55 8.12 -10.66
CA ILE A 321 2.77 9.11 -9.59
C ILE A 321 1.77 10.26 -9.76
N ASP A 322 0.97 10.53 -8.72
CA ASP A 322 0.05 11.66 -8.65
C ASP A 322 0.82 12.99 -8.56
N ASP A 323 0.32 14.04 -9.22
CA ASP A 323 0.84 15.41 -9.14
C ASP A 323 0.94 15.89 -7.69
N ARG A 324 0.00 15.48 -6.82
CA ARG A 324 0.03 15.78 -5.38
C ARG A 324 1.28 15.20 -4.70
N LEU A 325 1.69 13.99 -5.05
CA LEU A 325 2.91 13.39 -4.53
C LEU A 325 4.16 14.11 -5.04
N VAL A 326 4.18 14.51 -6.32
CA VAL A 326 5.27 15.31 -6.88
C VAL A 326 5.41 16.63 -6.14
N GLU A 327 4.30 17.35 -5.92
CA GLU A 327 4.27 18.60 -5.16
C GLU A 327 4.73 18.42 -3.72
N PHE A 328 4.27 17.36 -3.04
CA PHE A 328 4.73 17.00 -1.70
C PHE A 328 6.25 16.80 -1.66
N MET A 329 6.81 16.03 -2.59
CA MET A 329 8.24 15.74 -2.65
C MET A 329 9.10 16.97 -2.95
N ILE A 330 8.66 17.82 -3.90
CA ILE A 330 9.33 19.10 -4.20
C ILE A 330 9.31 19.99 -2.95
N THR A 331 8.18 20.10 -2.28
CA THR A 331 8.05 20.96 -1.10
C THR A 331 8.91 20.44 0.04
N LEU A 332 8.88 19.13 0.30
CA LEU A 332 9.71 18.50 1.31
C LEU A 332 11.21 18.72 1.04
N SER A 333 11.63 18.69 -0.23
CA SER A 333 13.03 18.93 -0.61
C SER A 333 13.56 20.31 -0.24
N ARG A 334 12.70 21.33 -0.22
CA ARG A 334 13.06 22.72 0.10
C ARG A 334 13.35 22.91 1.60
N THR A 335 12.70 22.11 2.46
CA THR A 335 12.84 22.21 3.93
C THR A 335 14.20 21.79 4.48
N LYS A 336 15.06 21.19 3.63
CA LYS A 336 16.38 20.63 3.99
C LYS A 336 16.30 19.53 5.06
N CYS A 337 15.17 18.83 5.16
CA CYS A 337 15.03 17.68 6.04
C CYS A 337 15.88 16.49 5.55
N THR A 338 16.15 15.53 6.43
CA THR A 338 16.68 14.22 6.03
C THR A 338 15.53 13.30 5.66
N ALA A 339 15.55 12.76 4.44
CA ALA A 339 14.51 11.83 3.99
C ALA A 339 15.09 10.54 3.41
N VAL A 340 14.31 9.47 3.54
CA VAL A 340 14.49 8.20 2.84
C VAL A 340 13.31 8.02 1.88
N VAL A 341 13.59 7.67 0.63
CA VAL A 341 12.56 7.36 -0.36
C VAL A 341 12.67 5.88 -0.72
N ILE A 342 11.56 5.14 -0.62
CA ILE A 342 11.46 3.74 -1.07
C ILE A 342 10.68 3.71 -2.38
N CYS A 343 11.31 3.24 -3.46
CA CYS A 343 10.72 3.25 -4.80
C CYS A 343 11.17 2.04 -5.64
N ARG A 344 10.50 1.77 -6.76
CA ARG A 344 10.94 0.73 -7.73
C ARG A 344 12.08 1.25 -8.55
N GLU A 345 11.79 2.34 -9.23
CA GLU A 345 12.71 3.12 -10.04
C GLU A 345 12.73 4.55 -9.48
N PHE A 346 13.62 5.41 -9.94
CA PHE A 346 13.66 6.81 -9.48
C PHE A 346 13.46 7.80 -10.63
N THR A 347 13.12 7.30 -11.81
CA THR A 347 13.08 8.07 -13.06
C THR A 347 12.07 9.22 -12.99
N SER A 348 10.87 8.94 -12.47
CA SER A 348 9.76 9.91 -12.39
C SER A 348 10.00 11.06 -11.40
N LEU A 349 10.85 10.87 -10.38
CA LEU A 349 11.19 11.91 -9.39
C LEU A 349 12.57 12.55 -9.59
N ALA A 350 13.38 12.06 -10.53
CA ALA A 350 14.73 12.56 -10.79
C ALA A 350 14.76 14.04 -11.21
N GLY A 351 13.79 14.47 -12.03
CA GLY A 351 13.66 15.88 -12.43
C GLY A 351 13.27 16.79 -11.26
N PRO A 352 12.12 16.55 -10.60
CA PRO A 352 11.66 17.32 -9.45
C PRO A 352 12.66 17.47 -8.30
N LEU A 353 13.50 16.45 -8.05
CA LEU A 353 14.42 16.39 -6.91
C LEU A 353 15.89 16.69 -7.26
N ASN A 354 16.15 17.34 -8.41
CA ASN A 354 17.52 17.57 -8.90
C ASN A 354 18.40 18.43 -7.98
N SER A 355 17.81 19.21 -7.08
CA SER A 355 18.48 20.14 -6.18
C SER A 355 18.96 19.48 -4.89
N VAL A 356 18.54 18.23 -4.64
CA VAL A 356 18.86 17.48 -3.42
C VAL A 356 20.06 16.57 -3.65
N LYS A 357 20.93 16.46 -2.64
CA LYS A 357 21.99 15.46 -2.66
C LYS A 357 21.41 14.08 -2.37
N LEU A 358 21.36 13.24 -3.40
CA LEU A 358 20.81 11.88 -3.34
C LEU A 358 21.93 10.82 -3.17
N CYS A 359 21.64 9.79 -2.40
CA CYS A 359 22.46 8.58 -2.29
C CYS A 359 21.60 7.36 -2.61
N PHE A 360 21.97 6.65 -3.68
CA PHE A 360 21.21 5.51 -4.17
C PHE A 360 21.69 4.20 -3.58
N PHE A 361 20.75 3.36 -3.17
CA PHE A 361 20.96 1.99 -2.77
C PHE A 361 20.06 1.10 -3.58
N HIS A 362 20.67 0.09 -4.19
CA HIS A 362 19.97 -0.97 -4.88
C HIS A 362 20.13 -2.26 -4.10
N ALA A 363 19.03 -2.86 -3.68
CA ALA A 363 19.08 -4.15 -3.02
C ALA A 363 19.15 -5.23 -4.12
N PRO A 364 20.11 -6.17 -4.05
CA PRO A 364 20.03 -7.36 -4.87
C PRO A 364 18.75 -8.13 -4.51
N PRO A 365 18.14 -8.85 -5.47
CA PRO A 365 16.95 -9.64 -5.20
C PRO A 365 17.20 -10.65 -4.07
N LEU A 366 16.20 -10.86 -3.23
CA LEU A 366 16.26 -11.88 -2.17
C LEU A 366 16.46 -13.25 -2.84
N SER A 367 17.62 -13.89 -2.61
CA SER A 367 17.85 -15.23 -3.15
C SER A 367 16.81 -16.21 -2.60
N ARG A 368 16.48 -17.24 -3.39
CA ARG A 368 15.53 -18.29 -2.98
C ARG A 368 15.85 -18.88 -1.61
N SER A 369 17.13 -19.10 -1.31
CA SER A 369 17.60 -19.58 0.00
C SER A 369 17.23 -18.64 1.16
N ASN A 370 17.32 -17.32 0.95
CA ASN A 370 16.98 -16.33 1.95
C ASN A 370 15.46 -16.25 2.13
N CYS A 371 14.67 -16.32 1.06
CA CYS A 371 13.21 -16.41 1.14
C CYS A 371 12.74 -17.62 1.96
N ILE A 372 13.33 -18.80 1.73
CA ILE A 372 13.06 -20.01 2.53
C ILE A 372 13.40 -19.77 4.01
N GLY A 373 14.54 -19.13 4.28
CA GLY A 373 14.94 -18.73 5.63
C GLY A 373 13.93 -17.83 6.33
N LEU A 374 13.31 -16.89 5.60
CA LEU A 374 12.28 -16.00 6.15
C LEU A 374 11.01 -16.76 6.54
N VAL A 375 10.55 -17.69 5.70
CA VAL A 375 9.39 -18.54 6.04
C VAL A 375 9.67 -19.37 7.28
N ARG A 376 10.88 -19.94 7.39
CA ARG A 376 11.30 -20.69 8.60
C ARG A 376 11.33 -19.82 9.84
N CYS A 377 11.86 -18.60 9.73
CA CYS A 377 11.89 -17.66 10.84
C CYS A 377 10.48 -17.29 11.30
N ALA A 378 9.58 -16.95 10.36
CA ALA A 378 8.19 -16.65 10.67
C ALA A 378 7.46 -17.84 11.32
N ALA A 379 7.69 -19.06 10.82
CA ALA A 379 7.12 -20.27 11.40
C ALA A 379 7.66 -20.53 12.82
N GLN A 380 8.97 -20.39 13.04
CA GLN A 380 9.59 -20.60 14.34
C GLN A 380 9.04 -19.62 15.38
N MET A 381 8.82 -18.37 14.98
CA MET A 381 8.17 -17.38 15.82
C MET A 381 6.70 -17.70 16.12
N ALA A 382 6.04 -18.49 15.29
CA ALA A 382 4.70 -19.05 15.52
C ALA A 382 4.74 -20.45 16.17
N ASP A 383 5.83 -20.79 16.86
CA ASP A 383 6.06 -22.07 17.55
C ASP A 383 6.09 -23.31 16.62
N ALA A 384 6.29 -23.12 15.31
CA ALA A 384 6.35 -24.18 14.32
C ALA A 384 7.79 -24.36 13.79
N GLU A 385 8.36 -25.55 13.96
CA GLU A 385 9.68 -25.88 13.40
C GLU A 385 9.53 -26.51 12.02
N LEU A 386 9.85 -25.76 10.97
CA LEU A 386 9.84 -26.23 9.59
C LEU A 386 11.22 -26.70 9.12
N THR A 387 11.23 -27.79 8.35
CA THR A 387 12.36 -28.17 7.51
C THR A 387 12.52 -27.20 6.32
N ASN A 388 13.68 -27.22 5.64
CA ASN A 388 13.89 -26.41 4.44
C ASN A 388 12.90 -26.77 3.32
N GLU A 389 12.61 -28.06 3.14
CA GLU A 389 11.66 -28.55 2.13
C GLU A 389 10.23 -28.07 2.40
N GLU A 390 9.79 -28.09 3.66
CA GLU A 390 8.45 -27.61 4.02
C GLU A 390 8.31 -26.09 3.88
N ALA A 391 9.35 -25.34 4.25
CA ALA A 391 9.37 -23.90 4.07
C ALA A 391 9.44 -23.50 2.59
N GLU A 392 10.18 -24.26 1.78
CA GLU A 392 10.21 -24.10 0.33
C GLU A 392 8.85 -24.41 -0.30
N SER A 393 8.16 -25.46 0.17
CA SER A 393 6.80 -25.78 -0.25
C SER A 393 5.81 -24.64 0.08
N ILE A 394 5.88 -24.06 1.28
CA ILE A 394 5.03 -22.92 1.67
C ILE A 394 5.36 -21.68 0.83
N PHE A 395 6.65 -21.38 0.66
CA PHE A 395 7.11 -20.25 -0.16
C PHE A 395 6.62 -20.37 -1.61
N GLY A 396 6.83 -21.53 -2.24
CA GLY A 396 6.40 -21.79 -3.61
C GLY A 396 4.87 -21.84 -3.78
N ARG A 397 4.12 -22.25 -2.76
CA ARG A 397 2.66 -22.38 -2.82
C ARG A 397 1.90 -21.08 -2.59
N TYR A 398 2.39 -20.20 -1.72
CA TYR A 398 1.64 -19.02 -1.26
C TYR A 398 2.27 -17.67 -1.65
N ALA A 399 3.52 -17.64 -2.15
CA ALA A 399 4.22 -16.42 -2.60
C ALA A 399 4.01 -15.18 -1.71
N LEU A 400 4.02 -15.39 -0.39
CA LEU A 400 3.70 -14.34 0.59
C LEU A 400 4.82 -13.29 0.65
N THR A 401 4.42 -12.02 0.63
CA THR A 401 5.35 -10.93 0.96
C THR A 401 5.76 -10.99 2.43
N ILE A 402 6.84 -10.32 2.83
CA ILE A 402 7.31 -10.33 4.22
C ILE A 402 6.25 -9.79 5.18
N SER A 403 5.53 -8.75 4.77
CA SER A 403 4.38 -8.21 5.53
C SER A 403 3.32 -9.29 5.77
N LYS A 404 2.97 -10.03 4.72
CA LYS A 404 1.98 -11.11 4.75
C LYS A 404 2.47 -12.33 5.53
N LEU A 405 3.77 -12.62 5.53
CA LEU A 405 4.37 -13.65 6.39
C LEU A 405 4.26 -13.29 7.88
N GLU A 406 4.47 -12.02 8.25
CA GLU A 406 4.28 -11.59 9.64
C GLU A 406 2.80 -11.65 10.06
N GLU A 407 1.88 -11.27 9.16
CA GLU A 407 0.45 -11.41 9.39
C GLU A 407 0.05 -12.88 9.59
N ALA A 408 0.54 -13.77 8.73
CA ALA A 408 0.33 -15.21 8.86
C ALA A 408 0.91 -15.77 10.18
N MET A 409 2.09 -15.32 10.60
CA MET A 409 2.68 -15.67 11.89
C MET A 409 1.77 -15.24 13.05
N ARG A 410 1.28 -13.99 13.07
CA ARG A 410 0.39 -13.50 14.14
C ARG A 410 -0.95 -14.24 14.15
N LEU A 411 -1.51 -14.50 12.97
CA LEU A 411 -2.75 -15.27 12.81
C LEU A 411 -2.57 -16.74 13.25
N ALA A 412 -1.39 -17.33 13.04
CA ALA A 412 -1.07 -18.64 13.56
C ALA A 412 -0.99 -18.62 15.10
N GLN A 413 -0.35 -17.61 15.70
CA GLN A 413 -0.23 -17.47 17.16
C GLN A 413 -1.59 -17.30 17.86
N SER A 414 -2.55 -16.61 17.24
CA SER A 414 -3.88 -16.41 17.81
C SER A 414 -4.76 -17.66 17.78
N ARG A 415 -4.41 -18.67 16.98
CA ARG A 415 -5.18 -19.91 16.84
C ARG A 415 -4.88 -20.89 17.98
N PRO A 416 -5.93 -21.49 18.59
CA PRO A 416 -5.76 -22.52 19.59
C PRO A 416 -5.13 -23.78 18.98
N VAL A 417 -4.38 -24.52 19.79
CA VAL A 417 -3.79 -25.81 19.42
C VAL A 417 -4.33 -26.87 20.38
N ALA A 418 -4.87 -27.96 19.84
CA ALA A 418 -5.44 -29.04 20.65
C ALA A 418 -4.34 -29.85 21.36
N PHE A 419 -3.19 -30.06 20.70
CA PHE A 419 -2.05 -30.78 21.27
C PHE A 419 -0.72 -30.08 20.98
N LYS A 420 0.22 -30.11 21.94
CA LYS A 420 1.57 -29.52 21.76
C LYS A 420 2.47 -30.44 20.93
N ILE A 421 2.12 -30.65 19.66
CA ILE A 421 2.88 -31.48 18.70
C ILE A 421 3.29 -30.60 17.53
N ASN A 422 4.57 -30.64 17.11
CA ASN A 422 5.11 -29.78 16.05
C ASN A 422 4.29 -29.83 14.74
N GLN A 423 3.78 -31.02 14.36
CA GLN A 423 2.93 -31.16 13.17
C GLN A 423 1.65 -30.30 13.23
N GLU A 424 1.05 -30.13 14.42
CA GLU A 424 -0.14 -29.30 14.58
C GLU A 424 0.19 -27.81 14.47
N TYR A 425 1.35 -27.40 15.01
CA TYR A 425 1.89 -26.04 14.82
C TYR A 425 2.21 -25.73 13.36
N ILE A 426 2.78 -26.69 12.62
CA ILE A 426 3.03 -26.58 11.18
C ILE A 426 1.71 -26.42 10.41
N GLN A 427 0.69 -27.25 10.71
CA GLN A 427 -0.61 -27.14 10.04
C GLN A 427 -1.31 -25.82 10.34
N ARG A 428 -1.23 -25.36 11.59
CA ARG A 428 -1.73 -24.05 12.01
C ARG A 428 -1.08 -22.91 11.24
N PHE A 429 0.24 -22.93 11.10
CA PHE A 429 0.97 -21.93 10.34
C PHE A 429 0.65 -22.00 8.83
N LYS A 430 0.60 -23.21 8.24
CA LYS A 430 0.19 -23.41 6.85
C LYS A 430 -1.20 -22.85 6.56
N SER A 431 -2.18 -23.12 7.43
CA SER A 431 -3.53 -22.61 7.28
C SER A 431 -3.59 -21.08 7.45
N ALA A 432 -2.78 -20.49 8.33
CA ALA A 432 -2.69 -19.03 8.45
C ALA A 432 -2.06 -18.39 7.22
N CYS A 433 -1.01 -18.99 6.66
CA CYS A 433 -0.42 -18.58 5.38
C CYS A 433 -1.44 -18.64 4.23
N GLN A 434 -2.26 -19.69 4.21
CA GLN A 434 -3.33 -19.84 3.22
C GLN A 434 -4.36 -18.71 3.34
N ASP A 435 -4.87 -18.43 4.53
CA ASP A 435 -5.93 -17.42 4.71
C ASP A 435 -5.42 -16.00 4.39
N VAL A 436 -4.18 -15.70 4.75
CA VAL A 436 -3.54 -14.42 4.44
C VAL A 436 -3.24 -14.28 2.93
N ALA A 437 -2.94 -15.38 2.23
CA ALA A 437 -2.84 -15.39 0.78
C ALA A 437 -4.21 -15.14 0.11
N VAL A 438 -5.30 -15.58 0.72
CA VAL A 438 -6.68 -15.42 0.22
C VAL A 438 -7.14 -13.96 0.29
N GLU A 439 -6.82 -13.22 1.35
CA GLU A 439 -7.21 -11.80 1.49
C GLU A 439 -6.57 -10.84 0.47
N GLY A 440 -5.46 -11.24 -0.16
CA GLY A 440 -4.75 -10.42 -1.14
C GLY A 440 -5.31 -10.48 -2.57
N LEU A 441 -6.22 -11.42 -2.86
CA LEU A 441 -6.77 -11.63 -4.20
C LEU A 441 -7.89 -10.63 -4.50
N SER A 442 -7.83 -10.00 -5.68
CA SER A 442 -8.90 -9.11 -6.14
C SER A 442 -10.27 -9.80 -6.13
N ARG A 443 -11.35 -9.11 -5.76
CA ARG A 443 -12.75 -9.61 -5.82
C ARG A 443 -13.22 -10.00 -7.25
N LEU A 444 -12.32 -9.95 -8.22
CA LEU A 444 -12.55 -10.09 -9.65
C LEU A 444 -12.10 -11.45 -10.20
N SER A 445 -11.35 -12.23 -9.41
CA SER A 445 -10.98 -13.60 -9.75
C SER A 445 -11.36 -14.57 -8.64
N GLU A 446 -11.75 -15.78 -9.03
CA GLU A 446 -12.10 -16.88 -8.14
C GLU A 446 -11.07 -17.99 -8.28
N ARG A 447 -10.47 -18.40 -7.17
CA ARG A 447 -9.53 -19.53 -7.18
C ARG A 447 -10.31 -20.84 -7.25
N ILE A 448 -9.95 -21.67 -8.21
CA ILE A 448 -10.42 -23.04 -8.35
C ILE A 448 -9.28 -23.97 -7.97
N GLU A 449 -9.50 -24.82 -6.96
CA GLU A 449 -8.60 -25.94 -6.69
C GLU A 449 -8.80 -27.01 -7.77
N PRO A 450 -7.76 -27.35 -8.56
CA PRO A 450 -7.89 -28.33 -9.63
C PRO A 450 -8.17 -29.71 -9.06
N CYS A 451 -9.40 -30.20 -9.23
CA CYS A 451 -9.84 -31.50 -8.70
C CYS A 451 -9.96 -32.60 -9.77
N PHE A 452 -9.75 -32.25 -11.04
CA PHE A 452 -9.82 -33.17 -12.17
C PHE A 452 -8.43 -33.37 -12.77
N HIS A 453 -8.18 -34.56 -13.31
CA HIS A 453 -7.01 -34.89 -14.11
C HIS A 453 -7.35 -34.89 -15.60
N LEU A 454 -6.35 -34.82 -16.49
CA LEU A 454 -6.61 -34.89 -17.94
C LEU A 454 -7.24 -36.22 -18.35
N ASP A 455 -6.95 -37.31 -17.65
CA ASP A 455 -7.53 -38.63 -17.92
C ASP A 455 -9.05 -38.69 -17.63
N ASP A 456 -9.56 -37.82 -16.75
CA ASP A 456 -11.00 -37.70 -16.48
C ASP A 456 -11.77 -37.07 -17.64
N VAL A 457 -11.07 -36.37 -18.53
CA VAL A 457 -11.66 -35.70 -19.70
C VAL A 457 -11.74 -36.68 -20.87
N VAL A 458 -12.96 -37.00 -21.30
CA VAL A 458 -13.19 -37.87 -22.45
C VAL A 458 -13.26 -37.03 -23.73
N LEU A 459 -12.20 -37.15 -24.55
CA LEU A 459 -12.05 -36.49 -25.84
C LEU A 459 -11.40 -37.43 -26.86
N PRO A 460 -11.55 -37.16 -28.18
CA PRO A 460 -10.76 -37.78 -29.23
C PRO A 460 -9.25 -37.70 -28.96
N GLU A 461 -8.48 -38.71 -29.38
CA GLU A 461 -7.07 -38.85 -29.00
C GLU A 461 -6.16 -37.75 -29.58
N ASP A 462 -6.52 -37.21 -30.75
CA ASP A 462 -5.87 -36.04 -31.33
C ASP A 462 -6.03 -34.81 -30.42
N ARG A 463 -7.22 -34.59 -29.85
CA ARG A 463 -7.47 -33.48 -28.92
C ARG A 463 -6.82 -33.69 -27.56
N LYS A 464 -6.81 -34.91 -27.05
CA LYS A 464 -6.05 -35.25 -25.83
C LYS A 464 -4.56 -34.99 -26.01
N SER A 465 -4.01 -35.33 -27.17
CA SER A 465 -2.61 -35.06 -27.49
C SER A 465 -2.31 -33.56 -27.50
N GLN A 466 -3.20 -32.72 -28.02
CA GLN A 466 -3.06 -31.26 -27.95
C GLN A 466 -3.12 -30.71 -26.52
N LEU A 467 -3.94 -31.29 -25.63
CA LEU A 467 -3.95 -30.89 -24.21
C LEU A 467 -2.62 -31.24 -23.51
N ARG A 468 -2.07 -32.43 -23.78
CA ARG A 468 -0.73 -32.82 -23.28
C ARG A 468 0.37 -31.94 -23.87
N GLU A 469 0.22 -31.50 -25.12
CA GLU A 469 1.15 -30.56 -25.75
C GLU A 469 1.19 -29.21 -25.01
N ILE A 470 0.05 -28.71 -24.54
CA ILE A 470 -0.02 -27.50 -23.70
C ILE A 470 0.80 -27.70 -22.41
N VAL A 471 0.61 -28.82 -21.71
CA VAL A 471 1.33 -29.14 -20.46
C VAL A 471 2.84 -29.20 -20.73
N ASN A 472 3.25 -29.98 -21.74
CA ASN A 472 4.64 -30.10 -22.13
C ASN A 472 5.26 -28.75 -22.51
N HIS A 473 4.49 -27.88 -23.17
CA HIS A 473 4.97 -26.56 -23.57
C HIS A 473 5.33 -25.70 -22.36
N VAL A 474 4.48 -25.69 -21.34
CA VAL A 474 4.73 -24.96 -20.08
C VAL A 474 5.91 -25.58 -19.32
N GLU A 475 5.95 -26.90 -19.13
CA GLU A 475 7.04 -27.56 -18.38
C GLU A 475 8.42 -27.41 -19.04
N LEU A 476 8.47 -27.51 -20.37
CA LEU A 476 9.72 -27.45 -21.13
C LEU A 476 10.12 -26.01 -21.49
N THR A 477 9.36 -25.00 -21.06
CA THR A 477 9.61 -23.59 -21.38
C THR A 477 11.01 -23.16 -20.98
N SER A 478 11.48 -23.48 -19.76
CA SER A 478 12.83 -23.08 -19.34
C SER A 478 13.92 -23.76 -20.16
N LYS A 479 13.75 -25.05 -20.48
CA LYS A 479 14.70 -25.79 -21.32
C LYS A 479 14.80 -25.19 -22.74
N VAL A 480 13.68 -24.88 -23.38
CA VAL A 480 13.67 -24.39 -24.75
C VAL A 480 14.03 -22.90 -24.84
N LEU A 481 13.45 -22.06 -23.98
CA LEU A 481 13.68 -20.62 -24.03
C LEU A 481 15.02 -20.22 -23.40
N ASP A 482 15.41 -20.82 -22.26
CA ASP A 482 16.63 -20.46 -21.53
C ASP A 482 17.83 -21.29 -21.97
N GLU A 483 17.77 -22.62 -21.88
CA GLU A 483 18.93 -23.47 -22.18
C GLU A 483 19.26 -23.46 -23.68
N TRP A 484 18.24 -23.60 -24.54
CA TRP A 484 18.42 -23.59 -26.00
C TRP A 484 18.42 -22.18 -26.61
N ARG A 485 18.26 -21.15 -25.77
CA ARG A 485 18.29 -19.71 -26.14
C ARG A 485 17.31 -19.29 -27.23
N PHE A 486 16.17 -19.96 -27.36
CA PHE A 486 15.10 -19.48 -28.25
C PHE A 486 14.47 -18.16 -27.77
N ARG A 487 14.72 -17.76 -26.51
CA ARG A 487 14.27 -16.47 -25.98
C ARG A 487 14.78 -15.26 -26.79
N ASP A 488 15.98 -15.35 -27.37
CA ASP A 488 16.58 -14.26 -28.15
C ASP A 488 15.87 -14.04 -29.50
N GLN A 489 15.11 -15.03 -29.96
CA GLN A 489 14.36 -15.00 -31.23
C GLN A 489 12.87 -14.64 -31.04
N LEU A 490 12.40 -14.54 -29.80
CA LEU A 490 10.99 -14.34 -29.44
C LEU A 490 10.85 -13.09 -28.54
N PRO A 491 10.65 -11.90 -29.14
CA PRO A 491 10.49 -10.65 -28.38
C PRO A 491 9.20 -10.62 -27.53
N TYR A 492 8.14 -11.34 -27.95
CA TYR A 492 6.84 -11.44 -27.27
C TYR A 492 6.27 -12.88 -27.38
N GLY A 493 5.21 -13.19 -26.64
CA GLY A 493 4.49 -14.49 -26.75
C GLY A 493 5.23 -15.66 -26.12
N ARG A 494 5.88 -15.43 -24.98
CA ARG A 494 6.64 -16.47 -24.24
C ARG A 494 5.73 -17.38 -23.42
N GLY A 495 4.58 -16.86 -22.98
CA GLY A 495 3.55 -17.65 -22.33
C GLY A 495 2.75 -18.53 -23.27
N VAL A 496 1.81 -19.27 -22.68
CA VAL A 496 0.94 -20.20 -23.40
C VAL A 496 -0.49 -19.71 -23.36
N THR A 497 -1.02 -19.37 -24.53
CA THR A 497 -2.43 -18.99 -24.70
C THR A 497 -3.18 -20.11 -25.43
N ALA A 498 -4.24 -20.62 -24.80
CA ALA A 498 -5.04 -21.73 -25.33
C ALA A 498 -6.53 -21.38 -25.35
N LEU A 499 -7.20 -21.65 -26.47
CA LEU A 499 -8.65 -21.54 -26.60
C LEU A 499 -9.28 -22.93 -26.67
N LEU A 500 -10.17 -23.21 -25.72
CA LEU A 500 -11.01 -24.40 -25.70
C LEU A 500 -12.42 -24.00 -26.12
N PHE A 501 -12.91 -24.51 -27.25
CA PHE A 501 -14.22 -24.14 -27.77
C PHE A 501 -15.09 -25.35 -28.10
N GLY A 502 -16.39 -25.22 -27.93
CA GLY A 502 -17.36 -26.28 -28.23
C GLY A 502 -18.66 -26.11 -27.46
N PRO A 503 -19.67 -26.96 -27.69
CA PRO A 503 -20.96 -26.86 -27.02
C PRO A 503 -20.86 -26.84 -25.50
N SER A 504 -21.86 -26.30 -24.82
CA SER A 504 -21.91 -26.33 -23.35
C SER A 504 -21.94 -27.77 -22.83
N GLY A 505 -21.26 -28.02 -21.71
CA GLY A 505 -21.22 -29.33 -21.06
C GLY A 505 -20.31 -30.38 -21.71
N THR A 506 -19.40 -30.02 -22.63
CA THR A 506 -18.41 -30.94 -23.23
C THR A 506 -17.12 -31.10 -22.43
N GLY A 507 -16.96 -30.42 -21.29
CA GLY A 507 -15.81 -30.59 -20.40
C GLY A 507 -14.67 -29.56 -20.56
N LYS A 508 -14.90 -28.42 -21.21
CA LYS A 508 -13.90 -27.35 -21.38
C LYS A 508 -13.26 -26.89 -20.06
N THR A 509 -14.08 -26.51 -19.08
CA THR A 509 -13.62 -26.09 -17.75
C THR A 509 -12.95 -27.23 -16.97
N MET A 510 -13.40 -28.48 -17.20
CA MET A 510 -12.78 -29.67 -16.61
C MET A 510 -11.38 -29.91 -17.18
N ALA A 511 -11.19 -29.72 -18.48
CA ALA A 511 -9.88 -29.81 -19.12
C ALA A 511 -8.92 -28.71 -18.64
N ALA A 512 -9.40 -27.48 -18.44
CA ALA A 512 -8.59 -26.42 -17.85
C ALA A 512 -8.09 -26.78 -16.44
N GLN A 513 -8.95 -27.40 -15.61
CA GLN A 513 -8.54 -27.94 -14.31
C GLN A 513 -7.56 -29.10 -14.46
N GLY A 514 -7.78 -30.01 -15.42
CA GLY A 514 -6.84 -31.10 -15.72
C GLY A 514 -5.43 -30.62 -16.06
N ILE A 515 -5.32 -29.61 -16.93
CA ILE A 515 -4.04 -28.98 -17.29
C ILE A 515 -3.38 -28.37 -16.04
N ALA A 516 -4.13 -27.60 -15.26
CA ALA A 516 -3.59 -26.95 -14.05
C ALA A 516 -3.15 -27.99 -12.99
N ASN A 517 -3.88 -29.09 -12.86
CA ASN A 517 -3.56 -30.19 -11.95
C ASN A 517 -2.24 -30.87 -12.35
N GLU A 518 -2.06 -31.22 -13.63
CA GLU A 518 -0.81 -31.83 -14.11
C GLU A 518 0.40 -30.91 -13.92
N LEU A 519 0.22 -29.61 -14.16
CA LEU A 519 1.27 -28.60 -13.94
C LEU A 519 1.54 -28.29 -12.45
N GLY A 520 0.69 -28.79 -11.53
CA GLY A 520 0.80 -28.48 -10.10
C GLY A 520 0.56 -27.01 -9.75
N VAL A 521 -0.11 -26.26 -10.63
CA VAL A 521 -0.38 -24.83 -10.46
C VAL A 521 -1.84 -24.57 -10.07
N GLN A 522 -2.10 -23.41 -9.49
CA GLN A 522 -3.46 -22.99 -9.13
C GLN A 522 -4.19 -22.46 -10.36
N LEU A 523 -5.52 -22.60 -10.40
CA LEU A 523 -6.33 -22.04 -11.48
C LEU A 523 -7.12 -20.82 -10.96
N LEU A 524 -6.89 -19.66 -11.57
CA LEU A 524 -7.61 -18.42 -11.27
C LEU A 524 -8.67 -18.20 -12.35
N ARG A 525 -9.94 -18.40 -12.00
CA ARG A 525 -11.07 -18.11 -12.90
C ARG A 525 -11.37 -16.62 -12.88
N VAL A 526 -11.35 -16.02 -14.06
CA VAL A 526 -11.67 -14.63 -14.31
C VAL A 526 -13.02 -14.56 -15.03
N ASP A 527 -13.96 -13.83 -14.44
CA ASP A 527 -15.27 -13.57 -15.03
C ASP A 527 -15.23 -12.24 -15.79
N LEU A 528 -15.09 -12.32 -17.11
CA LEU A 528 -14.97 -11.16 -17.99
C LEU A 528 -16.24 -10.29 -17.99
N SER A 529 -17.41 -10.89 -17.74
CA SER A 529 -18.67 -10.15 -17.68
C SER A 529 -18.72 -9.15 -16.53
N ARG A 530 -17.98 -9.42 -15.44
CA ARG A 530 -17.85 -8.51 -14.28
C ARG A 530 -16.84 -7.40 -14.52
N ILE A 531 -15.81 -7.68 -15.31
CA ILE A 531 -14.71 -6.75 -15.60
C ILE A 531 -15.20 -5.64 -16.54
N VAL A 532 -16.01 -5.96 -17.55
CA VAL A 532 -16.47 -5.00 -18.59
C VAL A 532 -17.68 -4.16 -18.11
N SER A 533 -17.74 -3.72 -16.84
CA SER A 533 -18.93 -3.05 -16.29
C SER A 533 -18.71 -1.61 -15.76
N LYS A 534 -19.63 -0.71 -16.20
CA LYS A 534 -20.06 0.61 -15.70
C LYS A 534 -19.06 1.76 -15.46
N TYR A 535 -17.75 1.56 -15.31
CA TYR A 535 -16.82 2.66 -15.02
C TYR A 535 -15.58 2.63 -15.90
N ILE A 536 -15.40 3.70 -16.70
CA ILE A 536 -14.29 3.88 -17.66
C ILE A 536 -12.99 4.15 -16.88
N GLY A 537 -11.95 3.34 -17.10
CA GLY A 537 -10.59 3.52 -16.54
C GLY A 537 -10.21 2.61 -15.37
N ASP A 538 -11.18 2.12 -14.59
CA ASP A 538 -10.93 1.13 -13.52
C ASP A 538 -10.73 -0.29 -14.07
N THR A 539 -11.26 -0.57 -15.26
CA THR A 539 -11.18 -1.87 -15.96
C THR A 539 -9.74 -2.28 -16.27
N GLU A 540 -8.92 -1.36 -16.82
CA GLU A 540 -7.53 -1.64 -17.19
C GLU A 540 -6.66 -1.93 -15.95
N LYS A 541 -6.79 -1.11 -14.90
CA LYS A 541 -6.10 -1.31 -13.62
C LYS A 541 -6.44 -2.67 -13.00
N ASN A 542 -7.70 -3.09 -13.13
CA ASN A 542 -8.18 -4.36 -12.61
C ASN A 542 -7.64 -5.56 -13.41
N ILE A 543 -7.60 -5.45 -14.73
CA ILE A 543 -6.99 -6.44 -15.61
C ILE A 543 -5.50 -6.59 -15.27
N ASP A 544 -4.77 -5.47 -15.17
CA ASP A 544 -3.35 -5.49 -14.80
C ASP A 544 -3.09 -6.14 -13.45
N ARG A 545 -3.99 -5.91 -12.48
CA ARG A 545 -3.92 -6.55 -11.16
C ARG A 545 -4.06 -8.06 -11.26
N ILE A 546 -5.04 -8.56 -12.01
CA ILE A 546 -5.29 -10.00 -12.19
C ILE A 546 -4.09 -10.69 -12.86
N PHE A 547 -3.55 -10.11 -13.93
CA PHE A 547 -2.37 -10.64 -14.60
C PHE A 547 -1.14 -10.59 -13.70
N SER A 548 -0.89 -9.46 -13.03
CA SER A 548 0.23 -9.32 -12.08
C SER A 548 0.15 -10.31 -10.91
N ASP A 549 -1.05 -10.54 -10.37
CA ASP A 549 -1.28 -11.49 -9.28
C ASP A 549 -1.06 -12.92 -9.76
N ALA A 550 -1.48 -13.26 -10.98
CA ALA A 550 -1.21 -14.55 -11.60
C ALA A 550 0.28 -14.78 -11.90
N GLU A 551 1.01 -13.76 -12.38
CA GLU A 551 2.47 -13.82 -12.59
C GLU A 551 3.20 -14.04 -11.27
N ARG A 552 2.87 -13.27 -10.23
CA ARG A 552 3.49 -13.40 -8.90
C ARG A 552 3.21 -14.74 -8.23
N SER A 553 2.00 -15.28 -8.43
CA SER A 553 1.59 -16.56 -7.83
C SER A 553 1.94 -17.78 -8.67
N GLY A 554 2.40 -17.59 -9.92
CA GLY A 554 2.63 -18.68 -10.88
C GLY A 554 1.35 -19.46 -11.21
N SER A 555 0.17 -18.83 -11.07
CA SER A 555 -1.13 -19.48 -11.28
C SER A 555 -1.54 -19.44 -12.74
N ALA A 556 -2.23 -20.47 -13.24
CA ALA A 556 -2.87 -20.45 -14.54
C ALA A 556 -4.13 -19.57 -14.51
N LEU A 557 -4.34 -18.78 -15.56
CA LEU A 557 -5.55 -17.95 -15.74
C LEU A 557 -6.59 -18.72 -16.56
N LEU A 558 -7.84 -18.74 -16.10
CA LEU A 558 -9.00 -19.25 -16.83
C LEU A 558 -9.97 -18.10 -17.11
N PHE A 559 -10.16 -17.78 -18.38
CA PHE A 559 -11.19 -16.86 -18.84
C PHE A 559 -12.41 -17.66 -19.29
N ASP A 560 -13.42 -17.76 -18.42
CA ASP A 560 -14.65 -18.47 -18.76
C ASP A 560 -15.62 -17.58 -19.55
N GLU A 561 -16.41 -18.20 -20.42
CA GLU A 561 -17.38 -17.50 -21.28
C GLU A 561 -16.77 -16.32 -22.06
N ALA A 562 -15.61 -16.55 -22.69
CA ALA A 562 -14.86 -15.52 -23.41
C ALA A 562 -15.60 -14.93 -24.63
N GLU A 563 -16.85 -15.33 -24.91
CA GLU A 563 -17.68 -14.75 -25.97
C GLU A 563 -17.82 -13.22 -25.90
N ALA A 564 -17.77 -12.64 -24.70
CA ALA A 564 -17.74 -11.19 -24.49
C ALA A 564 -16.49 -10.52 -25.11
N LEU A 565 -15.34 -11.20 -25.15
CA LEU A 565 -14.11 -10.72 -25.80
C LEU A 565 -14.05 -11.09 -27.29
N LEU A 566 -14.79 -12.12 -27.69
CA LEU A 566 -14.61 -12.82 -28.97
C LEU A 566 -15.67 -12.47 -30.01
N GLY A 567 -16.69 -11.69 -29.64
CA GLY A 567 -17.70 -11.20 -30.58
C GLY A 567 -17.05 -10.41 -31.73
N LYS A 568 -17.59 -10.55 -32.94
CA LYS A 568 -17.23 -9.64 -34.04
C LYS A 568 -17.41 -8.22 -33.53
N ARG A 569 -16.36 -7.39 -33.64
CA ARG A 569 -16.42 -5.95 -33.37
C ARG A 569 -17.74 -5.43 -33.89
N SER A 570 -18.63 -5.00 -33.00
CA SER A 570 -19.89 -4.39 -33.41
C SER A 570 -19.55 -3.26 -34.36
N GLU A 571 -20.24 -3.18 -35.51
CA GLU A 571 -20.22 -1.96 -36.31
C GLU A 571 -20.52 -0.82 -35.35
N VAL A 572 -19.57 0.10 -35.19
CA VAL A 572 -19.61 1.14 -34.18
C VAL A 572 -20.87 1.98 -34.38
N LYS A 573 -21.88 1.76 -33.54
CA LYS A 573 -23.12 2.54 -33.56
C LYS A 573 -23.12 3.63 -32.48
N ASP A 574 -22.45 3.38 -31.35
CA ASP A 574 -22.34 4.33 -30.23
C ASP A 574 -20.92 4.52 -29.69
N ALA A 575 -20.72 5.59 -28.92
CA ALA A 575 -19.46 5.87 -28.22
C ALA A 575 -19.10 4.78 -27.20
N HIS A 576 -20.09 4.15 -26.57
CA HIS A 576 -19.91 3.05 -25.61
C HIS A 576 -19.30 1.80 -26.27
N ASP A 577 -19.69 1.49 -27.51
CA ASP A 577 -19.12 0.37 -28.28
C ASP A 577 -17.64 0.58 -28.61
N ARG A 578 -17.18 1.83 -28.80
CA ARG A 578 -15.75 2.10 -29.01
C ARG A 578 -14.92 1.78 -27.77
N TYR A 579 -15.39 2.16 -26.58
CA TYR A 579 -14.66 1.93 -25.34
C TYR A 579 -14.58 0.44 -25.00
N ALA A 580 -15.67 -0.32 -25.16
CA ALA A 580 -15.64 -1.77 -24.98
C ALA A 580 -14.63 -2.46 -25.92
N ASN A 581 -14.53 -2.02 -27.18
CA ASN A 581 -13.56 -2.57 -28.13
C ASN A 581 -12.09 -2.24 -27.75
N ILE A 582 -11.83 -1.11 -27.10
CA ILE A 582 -10.49 -0.73 -26.60
C ILE A 582 -10.10 -1.61 -25.40
N GLU A 583 -11.02 -1.82 -24.45
CA GLU A 583 -10.79 -2.67 -23.27
C GLU A 583 -10.54 -4.13 -23.67
N VAL A 584 -11.30 -4.66 -24.64
CA VAL A 584 -11.07 -5.99 -25.21
C VAL A 584 -9.68 -6.06 -25.84
N ALA A 585 -9.28 -5.07 -26.64
CA ALA A 585 -7.94 -5.04 -27.24
C ALA A 585 -6.83 -5.02 -26.19
N TYR A 586 -7.05 -4.33 -25.06
CA TYR A 586 -6.12 -4.29 -23.95
C TYR A 586 -6.00 -5.63 -23.21
N VAL A 587 -7.12 -6.32 -22.92
CA VAL A 587 -7.08 -7.70 -22.37
C VAL A 587 -6.25 -8.61 -23.27
N LEU A 588 -6.48 -8.53 -24.59
CA LEU A 588 -5.76 -9.34 -25.57
C LEU A 588 -4.25 -9.04 -25.58
N GLN A 589 -3.87 -7.77 -25.49
CA GLN A 589 -2.46 -7.38 -25.39
C GLN A 589 -1.83 -7.94 -24.11
N ARG A 590 -2.47 -7.78 -22.95
CA ARG A 590 -1.95 -8.31 -21.69
C ARG A 590 -1.84 -9.83 -21.69
N MET A 591 -2.74 -10.54 -22.38
CA MET A 591 -2.63 -11.99 -22.59
C MET A 591 -1.43 -12.40 -23.44
N GLU A 592 -1.00 -11.58 -24.41
CA GLU A 592 0.19 -11.86 -25.23
C GLU A 592 1.50 -11.60 -24.47
N GLU A 593 1.48 -10.62 -23.58
CA GLU A 593 2.61 -10.25 -22.72
C GLU A 593 2.75 -11.17 -21.51
N TYR A 594 1.68 -11.84 -21.11
CA TYR A 594 1.69 -12.75 -19.96
C TYR A 594 2.57 -13.97 -20.22
N ASP A 595 3.61 -14.14 -19.39
CA ASP A 595 4.59 -15.22 -19.50
C ASP A 595 4.07 -16.58 -18.98
N GLY A 596 2.87 -16.62 -18.38
CA GLY A 596 2.27 -17.84 -17.80
C GLY A 596 1.28 -18.56 -18.73
N LEU A 597 0.43 -19.40 -18.14
CA LEU A 597 -0.62 -20.15 -18.85
C LEU A 597 -1.96 -19.43 -18.76
N ALA A 598 -2.52 -19.02 -19.91
CA ALA A 598 -3.85 -18.46 -20.02
C ALA A 598 -4.75 -19.32 -20.91
N ILE A 599 -5.86 -19.79 -20.34
CA ILE A 599 -6.85 -20.65 -20.99
C ILE A 599 -8.15 -19.87 -21.16
N LEU A 600 -8.68 -19.81 -22.37
CA LEU A 600 -10.01 -19.26 -22.65
C LEU A 600 -10.99 -20.38 -22.97
N THR A 601 -12.20 -20.30 -22.46
CA THR A 601 -13.29 -21.21 -22.80
C THR A 601 -14.43 -20.46 -23.48
N THR A 602 -14.95 -21.00 -24.59
CA THR A 602 -16.10 -20.41 -25.29
C THR A 602 -17.08 -21.48 -25.79
N ASN A 603 -18.37 -21.11 -25.83
CA ASN A 603 -19.43 -21.95 -26.38
C ASN A 603 -19.67 -21.71 -27.88
N LEU A 604 -19.18 -20.58 -28.41
CA LEU A 604 -19.45 -20.13 -29.78
C LEU A 604 -18.30 -20.48 -30.73
N ARG A 605 -18.60 -21.25 -31.77
CA ARG A 605 -17.66 -21.51 -32.89
C ARG A 605 -17.73 -20.43 -33.98
N GLN A 606 -18.90 -19.81 -34.14
CA GLN A 606 -19.18 -18.84 -35.19
C GLN A 606 -19.08 -17.43 -34.58
N ASN A 607 -18.34 -16.53 -35.23
CA ASN A 607 -18.06 -15.13 -34.86
C ASN A 607 -16.72 -14.80 -34.19
N LEU A 608 -15.76 -15.74 -34.10
CA LEU A 608 -14.40 -15.46 -33.64
C LEU A 608 -13.65 -14.56 -34.63
N ASP A 609 -13.05 -13.46 -34.16
CA ASP A 609 -12.20 -12.58 -34.98
C ASP A 609 -10.93 -13.33 -35.44
N SER A 610 -10.71 -13.35 -36.76
CA SER A 610 -9.52 -13.97 -37.36
C SER A 610 -8.21 -13.33 -36.91
N ALA A 611 -8.21 -12.04 -36.54
CA ALA A 611 -7.02 -11.38 -36.00
C ALA A 611 -6.69 -11.90 -34.60
N PHE A 612 -7.70 -12.20 -33.78
CA PHE A 612 -7.51 -12.77 -32.45
C PHE A 612 -7.02 -14.22 -32.51
N LEU A 613 -7.60 -15.05 -33.39
CA LEU A 613 -7.18 -16.45 -33.53
C LEU A 613 -5.69 -16.61 -33.88
N ARG A 614 -5.10 -15.67 -34.62
CA ARG A 614 -3.67 -15.68 -34.96
C ARG A 614 -2.74 -15.48 -33.76
N ARG A 615 -3.26 -14.96 -32.65
CA ARG A 615 -2.51 -14.63 -31.43
C ARG A 615 -2.56 -15.76 -30.40
N LEU A 616 -3.48 -16.72 -30.60
CA LEU A 616 -3.60 -17.90 -29.76
C LEU A 616 -2.65 -18.99 -30.24
N ARG A 617 -1.89 -19.55 -29.31
CA ARG A 617 -0.96 -20.63 -29.62
C ARG A 617 -1.68 -21.97 -29.86
N PHE A 618 -2.68 -22.26 -29.03
CA PHE A 618 -3.46 -23.48 -29.11
C PHE A 618 -4.94 -23.20 -29.30
N ILE A 619 -5.58 -23.93 -30.22
CA ILE A 619 -7.01 -23.84 -30.49
C ILE A 619 -7.55 -25.27 -30.55
N ILE A 620 -8.34 -25.67 -29.54
CA ILE A 620 -8.78 -27.05 -29.34
C ILE A 620 -10.31 -27.11 -29.38
N ASP A 621 -10.84 -27.99 -30.24
CA ASP A 621 -12.27 -28.21 -30.36
C ASP A 621 -12.74 -29.32 -29.41
N PHE A 622 -13.88 -29.07 -28.76
CA PHE A 622 -14.56 -29.99 -27.86
C PHE A 622 -15.87 -30.41 -28.53
N PRO A 623 -15.84 -31.43 -29.41
CA PRO A 623 -17.02 -31.87 -30.13
C PRO A 623 -18.06 -32.51 -29.18
N ARG A 624 -19.29 -32.69 -29.67
CA ARG A 624 -20.26 -33.53 -28.94
C ARG A 624 -19.72 -34.97 -28.88
N PRO A 625 -19.80 -35.64 -27.72
CA PRO A 625 -19.26 -36.99 -27.57
C PRO A 625 -20.06 -37.97 -28.43
N ASP A 626 -19.38 -38.88 -29.12
CA ASP A 626 -20.00 -39.99 -29.83
C ASP A 626 -20.50 -41.09 -28.87
N ALA A 627 -21.09 -42.17 -29.40
CA ALA A 627 -21.61 -43.24 -28.56
C ALA A 627 -20.52 -43.96 -27.73
N ALA A 628 -19.29 -44.06 -28.23
CA ALA A 628 -18.19 -44.70 -27.50
C ALA A 628 -17.70 -43.79 -26.35
N ALA A 629 -17.52 -42.50 -26.63
CA ALA A 629 -17.17 -41.48 -25.65
C ALA A 629 -18.26 -41.36 -24.57
N ARG A 630 -19.55 -41.36 -24.94
CA ARG A 630 -20.66 -41.33 -23.96
C ARG A 630 -20.65 -42.55 -23.05
N GLU A 631 -20.33 -43.74 -23.57
CA GLU A 631 -20.21 -44.94 -22.73
C GLU A 631 -19.11 -44.78 -21.67
N GLN A 632 -17.96 -44.21 -22.05
CA GLN A 632 -16.87 -43.91 -21.10
C GLN A 632 -17.29 -42.85 -20.07
N ILE A 633 -17.97 -41.78 -20.50
CA ILE A 633 -18.48 -40.74 -19.60
C ILE A 633 -19.45 -41.33 -18.58
N TRP A 634 -20.37 -42.22 -18.99
CA TRP A 634 -21.27 -42.89 -18.06
C TRP A 634 -20.54 -43.72 -17.01
N LYS A 635 -19.49 -44.46 -17.42
CA LYS A 635 -18.66 -45.26 -16.49
C LYS A 635 -17.90 -44.39 -15.49
N LEU A 636 -17.41 -43.23 -15.92
CA LEU A 636 -16.74 -42.27 -15.03
C LEU A 636 -17.71 -41.60 -14.06
N CYS A 637 -18.92 -41.26 -14.52
CA CYS A 637 -19.93 -40.61 -13.68
C CYS A 637 -20.54 -41.54 -12.63
N LEU A 638 -20.57 -42.85 -12.87
CA LEU A 638 -21.19 -43.86 -12.01
C LEU A 638 -20.12 -44.71 -11.31
N PRO A 639 -19.80 -44.44 -10.03
CA PRO A 639 -18.85 -45.25 -9.27
C PRO A 639 -19.31 -46.72 -9.19
N SER A 640 -18.39 -47.67 -9.38
CA SER A 640 -18.69 -49.12 -9.42
C SER A 640 -19.43 -49.66 -8.20
N LYS A 641 -19.27 -49.02 -7.04
CA LYS A 641 -19.95 -49.41 -5.78
C LYS A 641 -21.36 -48.82 -5.64
N ALA A 642 -21.75 -47.88 -6.49
CA ALA A 642 -22.99 -47.12 -6.35
C ALA A 642 -24.12 -47.62 -7.27
N HIS A 643 -23.86 -48.55 -8.19
CA HIS A 643 -24.83 -48.99 -9.19
C HIS A 643 -24.84 -50.52 -9.38
N ALA A 644 -25.95 -51.03 -9.92
CA ALA A 644 -26.16 -52.44 -10.26
C ALA A 644 -26.32 -52.66 -11.78
N LEU A 645 -25.70 -51.78 -12.58
CA LEU A 645 -25.73 -51.77 -14.04
C LEU A 645 -24.67 -52.69 -14.64
N GLU A 646 -25.00 -53.31 -15.77
CA GLU A 646 -24.12 -54.19 -16.54
C GLU A 646 -23.55 -53.46 -17.78
N ALA A 647 -22.54 -54.05 -18.42
CA ALA A 647 -21.95 -53.51 -19.65
C ALA A 647 -22.97 -53.32 -20.79
N ALA A 648 -24.05 -54.12 -20.81
CA ALA A 648 -25.15 -53.96 -21.76
C ALA A 648 -25.95 -52.66 -21.51
N ASP A 649 -26.16 -52.29 -20.24
CA ASP A 649 -26.88 -51.09 -19.86
C ASP A 649 -26.11 -49.84 -20.29
N PHE A 650 -24.79 -49.80 -20.07
CA PHE A 650 -23.94 -48.69 -20.52
C PHE A 650 -23.98 -48.49 -22.05
N ARG A 651 -23.99 -49.58 -22.82
CA ARG A 651 -24.15 -49.53 -24.29
C ARG A 651 -25.53 -49.04 -24.72
N GLN A 652 -26.58 -49.36 -23.97
CA GLN A 652 -27.91 -48.87 -24.24
C GLN A 652 -28.02 -47.38 -23.94
N LEU A 653 -27.52 -46.94 -22.77
CA LEU A 653 -27.50 -45.54 -22.34
C LEU A 653 -26.72 -44.68 -23.34
N SER A 654 -25.54 -45.13 -23.78
CA SER A 654 -24.71 -44.37 -24.72
C SER A 654 -25.35 -44.20 -26.10
N ARG A 655 -26.13 -45.19 -26.57
CA ARG A 655 -26.84 -45.13 -27.86
C ARG A 655 -28.13 -44.31 -27.81
N LYS A 656 -28.90 -44.44 -26.72
CA LYS A 656 -30.23 -43.82 -26.60
C LYS A 656 -30.19 -42.39 -26.04
N ILE A 657 -29.20 -42.06 -25.21
CA ILE A 657 -29.06 -40.73 -24.60
C ILE A 657 -27.98 -39.94 -25.35
N ASP A 658 -28.41 -39.17 -26.35
CA ASP A 658 -27.53 -38.29 -27.15
C ASP A 658 -27.37 -36.91 -26.50
N LEU A 659 -26.75 -36.87 -25.31
CA LEU A 659 -26.51 -35.64 -24.55
C LEU A 659 -25.01 -35.44 -24.26
N THR A 660 -24.63 -34.21 -23.91
CA THR A 660 -23.26 -33.87 -23.51
C THR A 660 -22.93 -34.39 -22.11
N GLY A 661 -21.63 -34.46 -21.77
CA GLY A 661 -21.17 -35.01 -20.49
C GLY A 661 -21.74 -34.28 -19.27
N GLY A 662 -21.96 -32.97 -19.37
CA GLY A 662 -22.61 -32.18 -18.32
C GLY A 662 -24.02 -32.68 -17.98
N HIS A 663 -24.84 -32.97 -19.00
CA HIS A 663 -26.18 -33.52 -18.78
C HIS A 663 -26.14 -34.97 -18.31
N ILE A 664 -25.22 -35.79 -18.82
CA ILE A 664 -25.03 -37.17 -18.34
C ILE A 664 -24.69 -37.19 -16.84
N ARG A 665 -23.81 -36.30 -16.39
CA ARG A 665 -23.48 -36.12 -14.97
C ARG A 665 -24.71 -35.70 -14.17
N GLN A 666 -25.51 -34.77 -14.68
CA GLN A 666 -26.74 -34.31 -14.01
C GLN A 666 -27.76 -35.45 -13.85
N ILE A 667 -27.96 -36.25 -14.89
CA ILE A 667 -28.83 -37.43 -14.85
C ILE A 667 -28.31 -38.43 -13.82
N THR A 668 -27.01 -38.68 -13.80
CA THR A 668 -26.36 -39.61 -12.86
C THR A 668 -26.57 -39.19 -11.41
N ILE A 669 -26.32 -37.91 -11.09
CA ILE A 669 -26.50 -37.37 -9.74
C ILE A 669 -27.97 -37.46 -9.32
N ARG A 670 -28.90 -37.11 -10.21
CA ARG A 670 -30.33 -37.20 -9.93
C ARG A 670 -30.78 -38.65 -9.68
N ALA A 671 -30.30 -39.58 -10.49
CA ALA A 671 -30.56 -41.01 -10.30
C ALA A 671 -29.98 -41.52 -8.98
N ALA A 672 -28.79 -41.05 -8.59
CA ALA A 672 -28.16 -41.38 -7.31
C ALA A 672 -28.99 -40.92 -6.11
N PHE A 673 -29.49 -39.69 -6.11
CA PHE A 673 -30.37 -39.20 -5.04
C PHE A 673 -31.69 -39.96 -4.98
N SER A 674 -32.27 -40.32 -6.13
CA SER A 674 -33.48 -41.14 -6.18
C SER A 674 -33.24 -42.53 -5.60
N ALA A 675 -32.14 -43.18 -5.98
CA ALA A 675 -31.76 -44.50 -5.47
C ALA A 675 -31.48 -44.47 -3.96
N ALA A 676 -30.79 -43.41 -3.49
CA ALA A 676 -30.49 -43.21 -2.08
C ALA A 676 -31.76 -42.99 -1.24
N ALA A 677 -32.77 -42.26 -1.77
CA ALA A 677 -34.06 -42.09 -1.11
C ALA A 677 -34.80 -43.44 -0.88
N GLU A 678 -34.57 -44.41 -1.76
CA GLU A 678 -35.09 -45.77 -1.65
C GLU A 678 -34.17 -46.73 -0.86
N ASN A 679 -33.02 -46.25 -0.36
CA ASN A 679 -31.95 -47.06 0.23
C ASN A 679 -31.50 -48.23 -0.68
N ARG A 680 -31.36 -47.97 -1.98
CA ARG A 680 -30.96 -48.96 -3.00
C ARG A 680 -29.80 -48.47 -3.84
N LEU A 681 -29.14 -49.40 -4.54
CA LEU A 681 -28.17 -49.08 -5.58
C LEU A 681 -28.87 -48.45 -6.80
N ILE A 682 -28.10 -47.72 -7.61
CA ILE A 682 -28.61 -47.12 -8.84
C ILE A 682 -28.93 -48.24 -9.85
N HIS A 683 -30.20 -48.35 -10.23
CA HIS A 683 -30.70 -49.22 -11.28
C HIS A 683 -31.05 -48.41 -12.53
N LEU A 684 -31.24 -49.12 -13.65
CA LEU A 684 -31.60 -48.52 -14.94
C LEU A 684 -32.93 -47.74 -14.87
N SER A 685 -33.86 -48.14 -14.01
CA SER A 685 -35.11 -47.41 -13.75
C SER A 685 -34.87 -45.99 -13.23
N HIS A 686 -33.99 -45.82 -12.23
CA HIS A 686 -33.64 -44.51 -11.67
C HIS A 686 -33.00 -43.61 -12.73
N ILE A 687 -32.16 -44.17 -13.61
CA ILE A 687 -31.56 -43.43 -14.72
C ILE A 687 -32.60 -43.06 -15.77
N ALA A 688 -33.54 -43.97 -16.09
CA ALA A 688 -34.62 -43.69 -17.04
C ALA A 688 -35.48 -42.52 -16.59
N ASP A 689 -35.87 -42.49 -15.31
CA ASP A 689 -36.71 -41.43 -14.76
C ASP A 689 -35.96 -40.11 -14.64
N ALA A 690 -34.68 -40.15 -14.23
CA ALA A 690 -33.82 -38.98 -14.23
C ALA A 690 -33.59 -38.43 -15.65
N ALA A 691 -33.41 -39.31 -16.65
CA ALA A 691 -33.24 -38.94 -18.04
C ALA A 691 -34.52 -38.31 -18.61
N LYS A 692 -35.70 -38.92 -18.39
CA LYS A 692 -36.99 -38.33 -18.81
C LYS A 692 -37.14 -36.89 -18.30
N ALA A 693 -36.78 -36.66 -17.05
CA ALA A 693 -36.93 -35.35 -16.46
C ALA A 693 -35.86 -34.33 -16.95
N GLU A 694 -34.65 -34.78 -17.29
CA GLU A 694 -33.65 -33.92 -17.94
C GLU A 694 -34.04 -33.60 -19.40
N PHE A 695 -34.57 -34.57 -20.15
CA PHE A 695 -35.09 -34.35 -21.50
C PHE A 695 -36.29 -33.40 -21.50
N ALA A 696 -37.21 -33.54 -20.53
CA ALA A 696 -38.32 -32.60 -20.34
C ALA A 696 -37.82 -31.18 -20.06
N LYS A 697 -36.77 -31.02 -19.24
CA LYS A 697 -36.13 -29.72 -18.97
C LYS A 697 -35.52 -29.11 -20.24
N LEU A 698 -34.99 -29.93 -21.14
CA LEU A 698 -34.41 -29.52 -22.42
C LEU A 698 -35.45 -29.33 -23.54
N GLY A 699 -36.73 -29.63 -23.30
CA GLY A 699 -37.78 -29.60 -24.33
C GLY A 699 -37.62 -30.68 -25.41
N LEU A 700 -36.91 -31.77 -25.12
CA LEU A 700 -36.67 -32.90 -26.02
C LEU A 700 -37.73 -34.00 -25.83
N PRO A 701 -38.02 -34.81 -26.87
CA PRO A 701 -38.95 -35.93 -26.75
C PRO A 701 -38.44 -36.96 -25.72
N PRO A 702 -39.33 -37.63 -24.97
CA PRO A 702 -38.94 -38.56 -23.92
C PRO A 702 -38.13 -39.74 -24.50
N VAL A 703 -37.08 -40.12 -23.79
CA VAL A 703 -36.26 -41.29 -24.15
C VAL A 703 -36.86 -42.56 -23.55
N GLU A 704 -37.11 -43.57 -24.38
CA GLU A 704 -37.56 -44.88 -23.93
C GLU A 704 -36.35 -45.83 -23.78
N LEU A 705 -36.01 -46.20 -22.53
CA LEU A 705 -35.01 -47.23 -22.24
C LEU A 705 -35.73 -48.58 -22.06
N ASN A 706 -35.13 -49.67 -22.56
CA ASN A 706 -35.71 -51.01 -22.34
C ASN A 706 -35.33 -51.46 -20.93
N LEU A 707 -36.32 -51.50 -20.04
CA LEU A 707 -36.13 -51.94 -18.66
C LEU A 707 -36.26 -53.47 -18.50
N ASP A 708 -36.83 -54.14 -19.50
CA ASP A 708 -37.04 -55.59 -19.51
C ASP A 708 -35.77 -56.35 -19.93
N ARG A 709 -35.26 -57.18 -19.03
CA ARG A 709 -34.13 -58.10 -19.26
C ARG A 709 -34.46 -59.33 -20.11
N ARG A 710 -35.59 -59.33 -20.84
CA ARG A 710 -36.07 -60.48 -21.64
C ARG A 710 -36.16 -60.13 -23.13
N ALA A 711 -35.02 -59.86 -23.75
CA ALA A 711 -34.79 -60.03 -25.19
C ALA A 711 -33.30 -59.79 -25.47
N ALA A 712 -32.48 -60.76 -25.07
CA ALA A 712 -31.16 -61.00 -25.65
C ALA A 712 -31.19 -62.41 -26.25
#